data_AF-A0A942YPQ0-F1
#
_entry.id   AF-A0A942YPQ0-F1
#
_cell.length_a   1.000
_cell.length_b   1.000
_cell.length_c   1.000
_cell.angle_alpha   90.00
_cell.angle_beta   90.00
_cell.angle_gamma   90.00
#
_symmetry.space_group_name_H-M   'P 1'
#
loop_
_entity.id
_entity.type
_entity.pdbx_description
1 polymer ?
#
loop_
_entity_poly.entity_id
_entity_poly.type
_entity_poly.pdbx_seq_one_letter_code
_entity_poly.pdbx_strand_id
1 'polypeptide(L)'
;MTISKYKDQVYAGVLGKMIGVYLGRPIEGWTYEAIKDSFYDVNYFINKKLGVPLIVPDDDISGTFVFFRSLEDNDYSAELSAAQIGDTWLNYIIENKTVLWWGGLSRSTEHTAFLRLKNGIQAPISGSSELNGRSISEQIGAQIFIDAWALACPNQPELAVKLARNAASVSHDGLAVDAACLLAYMEAKAFEEKDLHKLINTGLSHIDNPLLTQLINVLIRECEKTDDWRIVREWIAQHHGYDKYPGSCPMVTNHLVVMMSLLMAGDDFQKSIMIAASAGWDTDCNAGNVGCLNGIRLGLEGIDQGPNFRKAVSDRMYVVSADGGSCITDAVIETRKIVNAATALLGEEIQSKYPRYAFEYPGSTQGFILYTDTLEEQADTKIYNLNEVENENGLVIEYSHLAKGNFSTVSVDTFVELESRGKEGTSYFEVLASPSLYSTQTINMEVECRDEQAPNFTLFIDVYGKADELIKYYSQEFILEKGVNQLSWELPDTNGHAVYRFGIELTSEERLDGRIIIKNVDWKGAPKHFEMKKAIDLTPNLTPWTTDTTWIKSFMSSIENFNPDFAETFSISHPTSNGVATIGGTDWDDYCVSSQVIFTNQESGGLVARSKGHRRYYSVLFEKDKVKICKKKDDRLVELAAVDFDLQLDQRYDVSFHLKGQLLSVEVEGKIIVSAEDQEYTSGGAGFIVNSGAILANGFKVEAIV
;
A
#
# COMPACT_ATOMS: atom_id res chain seq x y z
N MET A 1 -15.43 20.29 14.16
CA MET A 1 -14.54 21.12 13.32
C MET A 1 -14.40 20.37 12.03
N THR A 2 -14.69 20.96 10.88
CA THR A 2 -14.69 20.21 9.62
C THR A 2 -13.26 19.75 9.29
N ILE A 3 -13.04 18.44 9.12
CA ILE A 3 -11.74 17.85 8.72
C ILE A 3 -11.15 18.52 7.48
N SER A 4 -12.00 19.11 6.63
CA SER A 4 -11.61 19.82 5.42
C SER A 4 -10.49 20.85 5.61
N LYS A 5 -10.37 21.51 6.78
CA LYS A 5 -9.29 22.48 7.01
C LYS A 5 -7.91 21.85 7.23
N TYR A 6 -7.86 20.56 7.54
CA TYR A 6 -6.63 19.82 7.84
C TYR A 6 -6.18 18.90 6.71
N LYS A 7 -6.95 18.77 5.62
CA LYS A 7 -6.65 17.82 4.53
C LYS A 7 -5.24 17.99 3.98
N ASP A 8 -4.79 19.22 3.73
CA ASP A 8 -3.45 19.49 3.22
C ASP A 8 -2.34 19.16 4.23
N GLN A 9 -2.61 19.31 5.53
CA GLN A 9 -1.68 18.90 6.59
C GLN A 9 -1.62 17.37 6.73
N VAL A 10 -2.75 16.67 6.58
CA VAL A 10 -2.76 15.20 6.52
C VAL A 10 -1.93 14.73 5.33
N TYR A 11 -2.14 15.33 4.15
CA TYR A 11 -1.36 15.04 2.94
C TYR A 11 0.13 15.30 3.13
N ALA A 12 0.49 16.45 3.73
CA ALA A 12 1.88 16.76 4.03
C ALA A 12 2.51 15.77 5.04
N GLY A 13 1.75 15.27 6.01
CA GLY A 13 2.19 14.21 6.92
C GLY A 13 2.45 12.88 6.22
N VAL A 14 1.55 12.46 5.32
CA VAL A 14 1.73 11.25 4.48
C VAL A 14 2.97 11.38 3.59
N LEU A 15 3.12 12.52 2.90
CA LEU A 15 4.31 12.82 2.10
C LEU A 15 5.57 12.82 2.96
N GLY A 16 5.51 13.43 4.14
CA GLY A 16 6.62 13.50 5.09
C GLY A 16 7.13 12.12 5.49
N LYS A 17 6.21 11.22 5.89
CA LYS A 17 6.53 9.81 6.20
C LYS A 17 7.20 9.12 5.02
N MET A 18 6.58 9.16 3.84
CA MET A 18 7.10 8.52 2.64
C MET A 18 8.49 9.05 2.23
N ILE A 19 8.68 10.37 2.22
CA ILE A 19 9.95 11.00 1.87
C ILE A 19 11.05 10.62 2.87
N GLY A 20 10.75 10.63 4.16
CA GLY A 20 11.68 10.22 5.22
C GLY A 20 12.13 8.78 5.06
N VAL A 21 11.18 7.85 4.88
CA VAL A 21 11.46 6.42 4.65
C VAL A 21 12.38 6.25 3.45
N TYR A 22 12.00 6.75 2.27
CA TYR A 22 12.81 6.58 1.05
C TYR A 22 14.18 7.29 1.10
N LEU A 23 14.34 8.29 1.96
CA LEU A 23 15.64 8.94 2.19
C LEU A 23 16.57 8.03 2.99
N GLY A 24 16.06 7.42 4.08
CA GLY A 24 16.83 6.58 4.99
C GLY A 24 17.01 5.14 4.51
N ARG A 25 16.07 4.62 3.73
CA ARG A 25 16.00 3.20 3.33
C ARG A 25 17.27 2.64 2.67
N PRO A 26 17.94 3.35 1.74
CA PRO A 26 19.11 2.79 1.05
C PRO A 26 20.33 2.51 1.94
N ILE A 27 20.35 3.06 3.16
CA ILE A 27 21.46 2.97 4.12
C ILE A 27 21.02 2.36 5.47
N GLU A 28 19.84 1.75 5.49
CA GLU A 28 19.36 0.97 6.64
C GLU A 28 20.42 -0.06 7.05
N GLY A 29 20.74 -0.11 8.35
CA GLY A 29 21.75 -1.01 8.91
C GLY A 29 23.21 -0.60 8.68
N TRP A 30 23.50 0.52 8.01
CA TRP A 30 24.86 1.03 7.89
C TRP A 30 25.32 1.63 9.22
N THR A 31 26.61 1.44 9.54
CA THR A 31 27.25 2.18 10.65
C THR A 31 27.31 3.67 10.34
N TYR A 32 27.24 4.50 11.36
CA TYR A 32 27.40 5.95 11.24
C TYR A 32 28.68 6.34 10.49
N GLU A 33 29.80 5.68 10.78
CA GLU A 33 31.09 5.95 10.14
C GLU A 33 31.01 5.69 8.63
N ALA A 34 30.41 4.59 8.21
CA ALA A 34 30.21 4.28 6.79
C ALA A 34 29.34 5.32 6.06
N ILE A 35 28.26 5.79 6.70
CA ILE A 35 27.39 6.83 6.15
C ILE A 35 28.17 8.15 6.02
N LYS A 36 28.87 8.55 7.09
CA LYS A 36 29.67 9.77 7.13
C LYS A 36 30.80 9.76 6.10
N ASP A 37 31.53 8.66 5.98
CA ASP A 37 32.65 8.54 5.05
C ASP A 37 32.17 8.52 3.58
N SER A 38 30.96 8.02 3.32
CA SER A 38 30.40 7.92 1.97
C SER A 38 29.69 9.20 1.51
N PHE A 39 28.97 9.87 2.41
CA PHE A 39 28.05 10.96 2.07
C PHE A 39 28.23 12.22 2.91
N TYR A 40 28.91 12.13 4.05
CA TYR A 40 28.96 13.13 5.13
C TYR A 40 27.61 13.43 5.79
N ASP A 41 26.63 13.87 5.00
CA ASP A 41 25.24 14.13 5.36
C ASP A 41 24.31 13.71 4.20
N VAL A 42 23.22 13.01 4.52
CA VAL A 42 22.25 12.46 3.57
C VAL A 42 21.20 13.53 3.21
N ASN A 43 21.61 14.48 2.36
CA ASN A 43 20.80 15.67 2.04
C ASN A 43 19.77 15.47 0.92
N TYR A 44 19.80 14.34 0.21
CA TYR A 44 18.97 14.04 -0.97
C TYR A 44 18.84 12.52 -1.13
N PHE A 45 17.90 12.06 -1.98
CA PHE A 45 17.77 10.63 -2.30
C PHE A 45 19.05 10.07 -2.92
N ILE A 46 19.74 9.21 -2.17
CA ILE A 46 21.03 8.59 -2.56
C ILE A 46 20.86 7.29 -3.35
N ASN A 47 19.62 6.86 -3.62
CA ASN A 47 19.30 5.59 -4.27
C ASN A 47 20.05 5.40 -5.61
N LYS A 48 20.14 6.45 -6.44
CA LYS A 48 20.88 6.41 -7.73
C LYS A 48 22.38 6.16 -7.54
N LYS A 49 22.99 6.70 -6.47
CA LYS A 49 24.41 6.48 -6.17
C LYS A 49 24.68 5.04 -5.72
N LEU A 50 23.72 4.42 -5.05
CA LEU A 50 23.82 3.04 -4.58
C LEU A 50 23.34 2.01 -5.62
N GLY A 51 22.73 2.47 -6.72
CA GLY A 51 22.20 1.60 -7.77
C GLY A 51 20.96 0.83 -7.32
N VAL A 52 20.11 1.45 -6.49
CA VAL A 52 18.90 0.83 -5.93
C VAL A 52 17.65 1.62 -6.35
N PRO A 53 16.48 0.97 -6.50
CA PRO A 53 15.22 1.67 -6.77
C PRO A 53 14.86 2.64 -5.65
N LEU A 54 14.16 3.73 -6.00
CA LEU A 54 13.67 4.72 -5.02
C LEU A 54 12.36 4.27 -4.40
N ILE A 55 11.40 3.87 -5.24
CA ILE A 55 10.08 3.42 -4.82
C ILE A 55 10.17 1.92 -4.61
N VAL A 56 10.09 1.50 -3.35
CA VAL A 56 10.21 0.11 -2.92
C VAL A 56 9.18 -0.18 -1.84
N PRO A 57 8.73 -1.43 -1.70
CA PRO A 57 7.98 -1.83 -0.52
C PRO A 57 8.86 -1.70 0.72
N ASP A 58 8.24 -1.20 1.78
CA ASP A 58 8.86 -1.01 3.07
C ASP A 58 7.85 -1.27 4.18
N ASP A 59 8.29 -1.80 5.31
CA ASP A 59 7.43 -2.07 6.45
C ASP A 59 6.96 -0.79 7.13
N ASP A 60 7.76 0.28 7.13
CA ASP A 60 7.33 1.60 7.60
C ASP A 60 6.11 2.13 6.87
N ILE A 61 6.06 1.94 5.55
CA ILE A 61 4.94 2.39 4.71
C ILE A 61 3.80 1.38 4.80
N SER A 62 4.09 0.10 4.55
CA SER A 62 3.06 -0.94 4.49
C SER A 62 2.38 -1.12 5.84
N GLY A 63 3.13 -1.22 6.93
CA GLY A 63 2.57 -1.38 8.28
C GLY A 63 1.72 -0.19 8.70
N THR A 64 2.18 1.05 8.42
CA THR A 64 1.43 2.28 8.73
C THR A 64 0.05 2.28 8.06
N PHE A 65 -0.03 1.97 6.76
CA PHE A 65 -1.28 2.08 6.02
C PHE A 65 -2.13 0.80 6.00
N VAL A 66 -1.54 -0.39 6.18
CA VAL A 66 -2.28 -1.66 6.25
C VAL A 66 -2.94 -1.83 7.62
N PHE A 67 -2.21 -1.63 8.72
CA PHE A 67 -2.77 -1.85 10.05
C PHE A 67 -3.82 -0.79 10.41
N PHE A 68 -3.69 0.42 9.87
CA PHE A 68 -4.68 1.48 9.99
C PHE A 68 -6.06 1.11 9.42
N ARG A 69 -6.13 0.19 8.44
CA ARG A 69 -7.40 -0.30 7.87
C ARG A 69 -8.33 -0.91 8.92
N SER A 70 -7.80 -1.30 10.07
CA SER A 70 -8.58 -1.76 11.23
C SER A 70 -9.72 -0.81 11.60
N LEU A 71 -9.58 0.50 11.37
CA LEU A 71 -10.67 1.46 11.57
C LEU A 71 -11.83 1.18 10.60
N GLU A 72 -11.58 1.21 9.29
CA GLU A 72 -12.61 0.92 8.27
C GLU A 72 -13.23 -0.46 8.47
N ASP A 73 -12.38 -1.45 8.75
CA ASP A 73 -12.72 -2.84 9.04
C ASP A 73 -13.64 -3.04 10.25
N ASN A 74 -13.76 -2.04 11.12
CA ASN A 74 -14.54 -2.06 12.36
C ASN A 74 -15.38 -0.78 12.50
N ASP A 75 -15.95 -0.32 11.38
CA ASP A 75 -16.93 0.77 11.31
C ASP A 75 -16.44 2.10 11.90
N TYR A 76 -15.13 2.37 11.80
CA TYR A 76 -14.44 3.56 12.31
C TYR A 76 -14.68 3.81 13.81
N SER A 77 -14.82 2.75 14.61
CA SER A 77 -15.06 2.87 16.05
C SER A 77 -13.90 3.55 16.80
N ALA A 78 -14.20 4.60 17.58
CA ALA A 78 -13.27 5.22 18.52
C ALA A 78 -12.92 4.32 19.73
N GLU A 79 -13.63 3.19 19.88
CA GLU A 79 -13.39 2.16 20.89
C GLU A 79 -12.65 0.93 20.32
N LEU A 80 -11.98 1.08 19.17
CA LEU A 80 -11.24 0.01 18.52
C LEU A 80 -10.22 -0.62 19.47
N SER A 81 -10.34 -1.93 19.69
CA SER A 81 -9.48 -2.69 20.60
C SER A 81 -8.23 -3.24 19.92
N ALA A 82 -7.19 -3.53 20.72
CA ALA A 82 -5.98 -4.19 20.21
C ALA A 82 -6.28 -5.55 19.56
N ALA A 83 -7.24 -6.31 20.10
CA ALA A 83 -7.66 -7.60 19.54
C ALA A 83 -8.19 -7.46 18.11
N GLN A 84 -9.05 -6.47 17.85
CA GLN A 84 -9.58 -6.20 16.50
C GLN A 84 -8.47 -5.78 15.52
N ILE A 85 -7.47 -5.02 15.99
CA ILE A 85 -6.31 -4.67 15.18
C ILE A 85 -5.48 -5.93 14.87
N GLY A 86 -5.33 -6.84 15.84
CA GLY A 86 -4.72 -8.15 15.64
C GLY A 86 -5.46 -9.01 14.60
N ASP A 87 -6.79 -8.96 14.54
CA ASP A 87 -7.57 -9.63 13.49
C ASP A 87 -7.27 -9.04 12.10
N THR A 88 -7.14 -7.71 12.00
CA THR A 88 -6.71 -7.03 10.76
C THR A 88 -5.29 -7.45 10.34
N TRP A 89 -4.36 -7.63 11.28
CA TRP A 89 -3.02 -8.19 10.98
C TRP A 89 -3.14 -9.57 10.34
N LEU A 90 -3.92 -10.48 10.93
CA LEU A 90 -4.13 -11.82 10.38
C LEU A 90 -4.81 -11.80 9.02
N ASN A 91 -5.68 -10.80 8.75
CA ASN A 91 -6.41 -10.69 7.50
C ASN A 91 -5.54 -10.23 6.33
N TYR A 92 -4.62 -9.30 6.59
CA TYR A 92 -3.84 -8.63 5.54
C TYR A 92 -2.37 -9.05 5.44
N ILE A 93 -1.79 -9.66 6.47
CA ILE A 93 -0.42 -10.18 6.38
C ILE A 93 -0.43 -11.55 5.70
N ILE A 94 0.31 -11.68 4.61
CA ILE A 94 0.70 -12.99 4.07
C ILE A 94 2.02 -13.41 4.71
N GLU A 95 1.96 -14.52 5.42
CA GLU A 95 3.09 -15.09 6.15
C GLU A 95 4.33 -15.29 5.25
N ASN A 96 5.50 -14.90 5.75
CA ASN A 96 6.80 -14.93 5.07
C ASN A 96 6.91 -14.08 3.79
N LYS A 97 5.91 -13.23 3.48
CA LYS A 97 5.90 -12.47 2.22
C LYS A 97 5.71 -10.97 2.38
N THR A 98 4.83 -10.51 3.27
CA THR A 98 4.40 -9.10 3.27
C THR A 98 4.55 -8.42 4.63
N VAL A 99 4.72 -7.10 4.61
CA VAL A 99 4.69 -6.16 5.75
C VAL A 99 5.76 -6.33 6.81
N LEU A 100 6.15 -7.54 7.22
CA LEU A 100 7.00 -7.75 8.38
C LEU A 100 8.44 -8.12 8.00
N TRP A 101 9.38 -7.78 8.87
CA TRP A 101 10.67 -8.47 8.92
C TRP A 101 10.51 -9.89 9.48
N TRP A 102 10.69 -10.90 8.64
CA TRP A 102 10.48 -12.32 8.96
C TRP A 102 11.65 -12.97 9.74
N GLY A 103 12.15 -12.31 10.78
CA GLY A 103 13.33 -12.73 11.57
C GLY A 103 13.13 -13.91 12.53
N GLY A 104 11.89 -14.36 12.74
CA GLY A 104 11.53 -15.56 13.51
C GLY A 104 10.99 -15.27 14.92
N LEU A 105 10.41 -16.31 15.53
CA LEU A 105 9.84 -16.27 16.88
C LEU A 105 10.90 -15.89 17.93
N SER A 106 10.57 -14.92 18.77
CA SER A 106 11.44 -14.33 19.81
C SER A 106 12.74 -13.73 19.27
N ARG A 107 12.71 -13.25 18.02
CA ARG A 107 13.78 -12.45 17.40
C ARG A 107 13.24 -11.20 16.72
N SER A 108 12.28 -11.38 15.82
CA SER A 108 11.51 -10.28 15.24
C SER A 108 10.25 -10.06 16.09
N THR A 109 9.99 -8.82 16.50
CA THR A 109 8.90 -8.50 17.43
C THR A 109 7.54 -8.69 16.79
N GLU A 110 7.34 -8.14 15.60
CA GLU A 110 6.11 -8.21 14.85
C GLU A 110 5.86 -9.62 14.34
N HIS A 111 6.90 -10.33 13.87
CA HIS A 111 6.76 -11.73 13.47
C HIS A 111 6.41 -12.60 14.69
N THR A 112 7.01 -12.33 15.87
CA THR A 112 6.62 -13.00 17.11
C THR A 112 5.14 -12.77 17.40
N ALA A 113 4.68 -11.53 17.39
CA ALA A 113 3.29 -11.19 17.63
C ALA A 113 2.34 -11.87 16.61
N PHE A 114 2.67 -11.85 15.32
CA PHE A 114 1.92 -12.53 14.27
C PHE A 114 1.79 -14.03 14.54
N LEU A 115 2.89 -14.72 14.90
CA LEU A 115 2.85 -16.14 15.24
C LEU A 115 2.02 -16.39 16.50
N ARG A 116 2.04 -15.49 17.49
CA ARG A 116 1.18 -15.59 18.68
C ARG A 116 -0.30 -15.47 18.31
N LEU A 117 -0.66 -14.45 17.53
CA LEU A 117 -2.02 -14.24 17.02
C LEU A 117 -2.50 -15.46 16.23
N LYS A 118 -1.69 -15.96 15.30
CA LYS A 118 -1.99 -17.16 14.49
C LYS A 118 -2.23 -18.41 15.36
N ASN A 119 -1.58 -18.50 16.52
CA ASN A 119 -1.75 -19.59 17.48
C ASN A 119 -2.84 -19.29 18.55
N GLY A 120 -3.70 -18.29 18.33
CA GLY A 120 -4.86 -17.99 19.18
C GLY A 120 -4.56 -17.13 20.41
N ILE A 121 -3.35 -16.56 20.54
CA ILE A 121 -3.03 -15.60 21.60
C ILE A 121 -3.39 -14.21 21.11
N GLN A 122 -4.49 -13.67 21.63
CA GLN A 122 -5.01 -12.37 21.21
C GLN A 122 -4.15 -11.21 21.71
N ALA A 123 -4.16 -10.11 20.96
CA ALA A 123 -3.64 -8.84 21.44
C ALA A 123 -4.49 -8.31 22.62
N PRO A 124 -3.88 -7.63 23.60
CA PRO A 124 -2.48 -7.19 23.65
C PRO A 124 -1.49 -8.25 24.19
N ILE A 125 -1.96 -9.43 24.60
CA ILE A 125 -1.08 -10.47 25.18
C ILE A 125 -0.01 -10.92 24.18
N SER A 126 -0.35 -10.95 22.88
CA SER A 126 0.58 -11.24 21.78
C SER A 126 1.84 -10.35 21.78
N GLY A 127 1.72 -9.08 22.19
CA GLY A 127 2.83 -8.11 22.26
C GLY A 127 3.43 -7.93 23.66
N SER A 128 2.79 -8.48 24.69
CA SER A 128 3.14 -8.24 26.10
C SER A 128 4.57 -8.63 26.48
N SER A 129 5.18 -7.83 27.37
CA SER A 129 6.49 -8.14 27.96
C SER A 129 6.44 -9.36 28.87
N GLU A 130 5.29 -9.66 29.46
CA GLU A 130 5.10 -10.87 30.28
C GLU A 130 5.32 -12.14 29.46
N LEU A 131 4.79 -12.18 28.23
CA LEU A 131 4.89 -13.33 27.36
C LEU A 131 6.23 -13.37 26.59
N ASN A 132 6.71 -12.23 26.11
CA ASN A 132 7.82 -12.17 25.15
C ASN A 132 9.15 -11.67 25.76
N GLY A 133 9.10 -11.10 26.96
CA GLY A 133 10.23 -10.41 27.58
C GLY A 133 10.48 -9.02 26.98
N ARG A 134 11.06 -8.13 27.79
CA ARG A 134 11.32 -6.73 27.41
C ARG A 134 12.17 -6.59 26.14
N SER A 135 13.12 -7.51 25.93
CA SER A 135 13.98 -7.54 24.74
C SER A 135 13.20 -7.61 23.42
N ILE A 136 12.01 -8.19 23.43
CA ILE A 136 11.16 -8.29 22.24
C ILE A 136 10.12 -7.19 22.26
N SER A 137 9.48 -6.94 23.40
CA SER A 137 8.38 -5.99 23.46
C SER A 137 8.78 -4.51 23.42
N GLU A 138 10.04 -4.15 23.74
CA GLU A 138 10.52 -2.76 23.77
C GLU A 138 11.38 -2.38 22.53
N GLN A 139 11.07 -2.94 21.36
CA GLN A 139 11.68 -2.56 20.08
C GLN A 139 10.96 -1.36 19.44
N ILE A 140 11.59 -0.76 18.42
CA ILE A 140 11.13 0.48 17.77
C ILE A 140 9.82 0.36 16.99
N GLY A 141 9.43 -0.84 16.53
CA GLY A 141 8.26 -1.05 15.68
C GLY A 141 6.94 -0.49 16.23
N ALA A 142 6.81 -0.35 17.55
CA ALA A 142 5.67 0.32 18.19
C ALA A 142 5.43 1.74 17.65
N GLN A 143 6.51 2.48 17.34
CA GLN A 143 6.47 3.85 16.83
C GLN A 143 6.42 3.89 15.29
N ILE A 144 6.92 2.84 14.62
CA ILE A 144 7.01 2.82 13.17
C ILE A 144 5.63 2.99 12.51
N PHE A 145 4.61 2.33 13.06
CA PHE A 145 3.28 2.19 12.43
C PHE A 145 2.20 3.17 12.91
N ILE A 146 2.51 4.12 13.79
CA ILE A 146 1.47 4.92 14.49
C ILE A 146 1.00 6.15 13.72
N ASP A 147 1.75 6.62 12.72
CA ASP A 147 1.55 7.94 12.10
C ASP A 147 0.13 8.10 11.53
N ALA A 148 -0.39 7.09 10.82
CA ALA A 148 -1.75 7.13 10.26
C ALA A 148 -2.86 7.28 11.32
N TRP A 149 -2.65 6.72 12.51
CA TRP A 149 -3.59 6.84 13.63
C TRP A 149 -3.65 8.27 14.18
N ALA A 150 -2.49 8.94 14.26
CA ALA A 150 -2.41 10.33 14.68
C ALA A 150 -2.94 11.28 13.62
N LEU A 151 -2.63 11.03 12.34
CA LEU A 151 -3.15 11.79 11.20
C LEU A 151 -4.68 11.73 11.09
N ALA A 152 -5.30 10.63 11.54
CA ALA A 152 -6.76 10.49 11.61
C ALA A 152 -7.40 11.25 12.78
N CYS A 153 -6.61 11.82 13.69
CA CYS A 153 -7.06 12.48 14.92
C CYS A 153 -6.62 13.96 14.99
N PRO A 154 -6.86 14.79 13.96
CA PRO A 154 -6.30 16.14 13.94
C PRO A 154 -6.84 17.00 15.10
N ASN A 155 -5.91 17.52 15.90
CA ASN A 155 -6.15 18.22 17.16
C ASN A 155 -7.06 17.46 18.15
N GLN A 156 -6.99 16.12 18.14
CA GLN A 156 -7.62 15.22 19.11
C GLN A 156 -6.57 14.28 19.71
N PRO A 157 -5.57 14.82 20.43
CA PRO A 157 -4.39 14.06 20.83
C PRO A 157 -4.70 12.93 21.83
N GLU A 158 -5.73 13.05 22.66
CA GLU A 158 -6.13 11.98 23.58
C GLU A 158 -6.72 10.77 22.84
N LEU A 159 -7.48 11.01 21.77
CA LEU A 159 -7.98 9.95 20.89
C LEU A 159 -6.83 9.29 20.13
N ALA A 160 -5.88 10.09 19.62
CA ALA A 160 -4.68 9.60 18.96
C ALA A 160 -3.88 8.66 19.88
N VAL A 161 -3.62 9.08 21.13
CA VAL A 161 -2.92 8.26 22.13
C VAL A 161 -3.67 6.95 22.40
N LYS A 162 -4.99 6.99 22.53
CA LYS A 162 -5.79 5.79 22.77
C LYS A 162 -5.68 4.78 21.62
N LEU A 163 -5.86 5.24 20.38
CA LEU A 163 -5.77 4.38 19.19
C LEU A 163 -4.34 3.86 18.98
N ALA A 164 -3.34 4.74 19.10
CA ALA A 164 -1.92 4.36 18.99
C ALA A 164 -1.51 3.34 20.07
N ARG A 165 -2.00 3.50 21.31
CA ARG A 165 -1.75 2.52 22.38
C ARG A 165 -2.30 1.15 22.02
N ASN A 166 -3.53 1.07 21.53
CA ASN A 166 -4.15 -0.19 21.13
C ASN A 166 -3.42 -0.82 19.93
N ALA A 167 -3.03 0.00 18.94
CA ALA A 167 -2.28 -0.46 17.77
C ALA A 167 -0.88 -0.99 18.13
N ALA A 168 -0.10 -0.21 18.88
CA ALA A 168 1.24 -0.60 19.31
C ALA A 168 1.23 -1.86 20.19
N SER A 169 0.22 -2.00 21.06
CA SER A 169 0.11 -3.14 21.99
C SER A 169 -0.17 -4.49 21.31
N VAL A 170 -0.43 -4.51 19.99
CA VAL A 170 -0.56 -5.77 19.24
C VAL A 170 0.76 -6.54 19.25
N SER A 171 1.89 -5.85 19.14
CA SER A 171 3.22 -6.46 19.08
C SER A 171 4.21 -5.97 20.13
N HIS A 172 3.93 -4.85 20.81
CA HIS A 172 4.85 -4.20 21.75
C HIS A 172 4.24 -3.97 23.13
N ASP A 173 5.07 -3.60 24.09
CA ASP A 173 4.65 -3.28 25.45
C ASP A 173 5.65 -2.32 26.12
N GLY A 174 5.33 -1.84 27.33
CA GLY A 174 6.22 -1.04 28.15
C GLY A 174 6.60 0.30 27.50
N LEU A 175 7.88 0.67 27.62
CA LEU A 175 8.37 1.98 27.17
C LEU A 175 8.15 2.20 25.66
N ALA A 176 8.15 1.13 24.84
CA ALA A 176 7.89 1.25 23.41
C ALA A 176 6.49 1.77 23.10
N VAL A 177 5.47 1.27 23.77
CA VAL A 177 4.09 1.75 23.59
C VAL A 177 3.96 3.20 24.06
N ASP A 178 4.61 3.56 25.17
CA ASP A 178 4.56 4.92 25.69
C ASP A 178 5.28 5.95 24.80
N ALA A 179 6.42 5.58 24.21
CA ALA A 179 7.14 6.42 23.26
C ALA A 179 6.33 6.62 21.96
N ALA A 180 5.70 5.57 21.46
CA ALA A 180 4.79 5.64 20.32
C ALA A 180 3.57 6.53 20.61
N CYS A 181 3.00 6.43 21.81
CA CYS A 181 1.91 7.31 22.25
C CYS A 181 2.35 8.78 22.36
N LEU A 182 3.57 9.05 22.84
CA LEU A 182 4.11 10.40 22.87
C LEU A 182 4.19 11.00 21.47
N LEU A 183 4.71 10.24 20.49
CA LEU A 183 4.79 10.69 19.11
C LEU A 183 3.39 10.93 18.52
N ALA A 184 2.46 10.00 18.70
CA ALA A 184 1.07 10.14 18.22
C ALA A 184 0.37 11.38 18.81
N TYR A 185 0.62 11.67 20.09
CA TYR A 185 0.14 12.89 20.74
C TYR A 185 0.70 14.13 20.03
N MET A 186 2.03 14.16 19.82
CA MET A 186 2.71 15.29 19.19
C MET A 186 2.19 15.54 17.78
N GLU A 187 2.03 14.50 16.96
CA GLU A 187 1.51 14.58 15.60
C GLU A 187 0.06 15.08 15.55
N ALA A 188 -0.82 14.50 16.36
CA ALA A 188 -2.21 14.93 16.45
C ALA A 188 -2.31 16.40 16.92
N LYS A 189 -1.42 16.84 17.82
CA LYS A 189 -1.41 18.22 18.30
C LYS A 189 -0.76 19.20 17.32
N ALA A 190 0.18 18.73 16.48
CA ALA A 190 0.91 19.53 15.51
C ALA A 190 0.02 20.20 14.44
N PHE A 191 -1.21 19.71 14.27
CA PHE A 191 -2.21 20.35 13.41
C PHE A 191 -2.53 21.80 13.81
N GLU A 192 -2.40 22.15 15.10
CA GLU A 192 -2.71 23.50 15.62
C GLU A 192 -1.57 24.14 16.43
N GLU A 193 -0.58 23.37 16.90
CA GLU A 193 0.57 23.89 17.65
C GLU A 193 1.87 23.60 16.88
N LYS A 194 2.61 24.64 16.54
CA LYS A 194 3.86 24.54 15.79
C LYS A 194 5.10 24.47 16.68
N ASP A 195 5.02 24.92 17.91
CA ASP A 195 6.16 24.94 18.84
C ASP A 195 6.52 23.53 19.31
N LEU A 196 7.68 23.04 18.89
CA LEU A 196 8.15 21.69 19.21
C LEU A 196 8.29 21.47 20.73
N HIS A 197 8.80 22.44 21.48
CA HIS A 197 8.95 22.29 22.93
C HIS A 197 7.60 22.18 23.63
N LYS A 198 6.58 22.92 23.18
CA LYS A 198 5.22 22.77 23.72
C LYS A 198 4.61 21.43 23.37
N LEU A 199 4.78 20.94 22.13
CA LEU A 199 4.32 19.61 21.73
C LEU A 199 4.92 18.53 22.65
N ILE A 200 6.23 18.59 22.88
CA ILE A 200 6.94 17.65 23.77
C ILE A 200 6.44 17.78 25.21
N ASN A 201 6.42 18.98 25.78
CA ASN A 201 6.07 19.19 27.18
C ASN A 201 4.62 18.78 27.48
N THR A 202 3.69 19.12 26.60
CA THR A 202 2.28 18.73 26.76
C THR A 202 2.05 17.25 26.47
N GLY A 203 2.80 16.64 25.54
CA GLY A 203 2.76 15.19 25.34
C GLY A 203 3.26 14.43 26.56
N LEU A 204 4.40 14.82 27.11
CA LEU A 204 4.97 14.20 28.32
C LEU A 204 4.07 14.31 29.55
N SER A 205 3.21 15.34 29.65
CA SER A 205 2.23 15.43 30.74
C SER A 205 1.05 14.45 30.61
N HIS A 206 0.87 13.84 29.44
CA HIS A 206 -0.19 12.85 29.17
C HIS A 206 0.31 11.40 29.17
N ILE A 207 1.64 11.19 29.17
CA ILE A 207 2.25 9.86 29.20
C ILE A 207 2.83 9.60 30.60
N ASP A 208 2.26 8.64 31.32
CA ASP A 208 2.71 8.27 32.67
C ASP A 208 3.89 7.28 32.64
N ASN A 209 5.05 7.77 32.18
CA ASN A 209 6.29 6.99 32.18
C ASN A 209 7.49 7.84 32.62
N PRO A 210 7.89 7.78 33.91
CA PRO A 210 8.96 8.61 34.46
C PRO A 210 10.32 8.43 33.77
N LEU A 211 10.61 7.22 33.26
CA LEU A 211 11.86 6.94 32.56
C LEU A 211 11.88 7.65 31.19
N LEU A 212 10.79 7.55 30.42
CA LEU A 212 10.67 8.26 29.15
C LEU A 212 10.78 9.77 29.37
N THR A 213 10.05 10.32 30.33
CA THR A 213 10.12 11.75 30.69
C THR A 213 11.55 12.16 31.08
N GLN A 214 12.26 11.34 31.85
CA GLN A 214 13.65 11.61 32.22
C GLN A 214 14.56 11.60 30.99
N LEU A 215 14.45 10.60 30.11
CA LEU A 215 15.28 10.46 28.91
C LEU A 215 15.12 11.67 27.98
N ILE A 216 13.88 12.09 27.70
CA ILE A 216 13.60 13.26 26.85
C ILE A 216 14.11 14.55 27.49
N ASN A 217 13.90 14.76 28.79
CA ASN A 217 14.41 15.95 29.49
C ASN A 217 15.94 16.01 29.53
N VAL A 218 16.62 14.86 29.62
CA VAL A 218 18.09 14.80 29.51
C VAL A 218 18.51 15.16 28.08
N LEU A 219 17.88 14.55 27.07
CA LEU A 219 18.18 14.83 25.67
C LEU A 219 18.05 16.31 25.32
N ILE A 220 16.96 16.98 25.75
CA ILE A 220 16.77 18.42 25.54
C ILE A 220 17.96 19.21 26.10
N ARG A 221 18.41 18.90 27.32
CA ARG A 221 19.57 19.56 27.92
C ARG A 221 20.88 19.28 27.20
N GLU A 222 21.05 18.11 26.57
CA GLU A 222 22.22 17.82 25.76
C GLU A 222 22.18 18.58 24.43
N CYS A 223 21.00 18.68 23.79
CA CYS A 223 20.79 19.51 22.60
C CYS A 223 21.09 20.99 22.89
N GLU A 224 20.68 21.53 24.04
CA GLU A 224 20.93 22.94 24.40
C GLU A 224 22.42 23.30 24.60
N LYS A 225 23.32 22.31 24.74
CA LYS A 225 24.75 22.57 24.95
C LYS A 225 25.53 22.82 23.66
N THR A 226 24.95 22.55 22.50
CA THR A 226 25.68 22.56 21.22
C THR A 226 24.74 22.76 20.04
N ASP A 227 25.24 23.35 18.96
CA ASP A 227 24.53 23.43 17.68
C ASP A 227 24.90 22.26 16.72
N ASP A 228 25.86 21.41 17.10
CA ASP A 228 26.30 20.27 16.29
C ASP A 228 25.59 18.98 16.74
N TRP A 229 24.62 18.54 15.93
CA TRP A 229 23.86 17.32 16.18
C TRP A 229 24.75 16.08 16.36
N ARG A 230 25.97 16.07 15.79
CA ARG A 230 26.90 14.95 15.91
C ARG A 230 27.39 14.77 17.34
N ILE A 231 27.53 15.86 18.10
CA ILE A 231 27.92 15.80 19.52
C ILE A 231 26.80 15.13 20.33
N VAL A 232 25.53 15.46 20.05
CA VAL A 232 24.38 14.83 20.69
C VAL A 232 24.23 13.37 20.26
N ARG A 233 24.41 13.05 18.98
CA ARG A 233 24.42 11.66 18.47
C ARG A 233 25.48 10.82 19.15
N GLU A 234 26.68 11.38 19.34
CA GLU A 234 27.77 10.69 20.03
C GLU A 234 27.43 10.45 21.50
N TRP A 235 26.78 11.41 22.16
CA TRP A 235 26.23 11.21 23.49
C TRP A 235 25.19 10.08 23.53
N ILE A 236 24.27 10.01 22.55
CA ILE A 236 23.32 8.90 22.40
C ILE A 236 24.08 7.59 22.23
N ALA A 237 25.08 7.52 21.35
CA ALA A 237 25.86 6.29 21.13
C ALA A 237 26.56 5.82 22.42
N GLN A 238 27.12 6.73 23.21
CA GLN A 238 27.83 6.41 24.45
C GLN A 238 26.91 5.93 25.59
N HIS A 239 25.72 6.52 25.73
CA HIS A 239 24.85 6.29 26.89
C HIS A 239 23.62 5.44 26.58
N HIS A 240 23.19 5.46 25.32
CA HIS A 240 21.93 4.91 24.84
C HIS A 240 22.05 4.26 23.46
N GLY A 241 23.24 3.80 23.05
CA GLY A 241 23.44 3.02 21.83
C GLY A 241 22.76 1.65 21.92
N TYR A 242 22.65 0.94 20.79
CA TYR A 242 22.03 -0.39 20.74
C TYR A 242 22.67 -1.38 21.71
N ASP A 243 23.98 -1.27 21.98
CA ASP A 243 24.71 -2.11 22.93
C ASP A 243 24.32 -1.87 24.40
N LYS A 244 23.52 -0.82 24.69
CA LYS A 244 23.04 -0.49 26.05
C LYS A 244 21.67 -1.07 26.36
N TYR A 245 20.99 -1.62 25.37
CA TYR A 245 19.63 -2.16 25.50
C TYR A 245 19.54 -3.58 24.94
N PRO A 246 18.60 -4.39 25.44
CA PRO A 246 18.37 -5.70 24.87
C PRO A 246 17.57 -5.63 23.56
N GLY A 247 17.72 -6.66 22.72
CA GLY A 247 17.05 -6.78 21.42
C GLY A 247 17.90 -6.25 20.26
N SER A 248 17.30 -6.15 19.07
CA SER A 248 18.01 -5.84 17.81
C SER A 248 17.91 -4.38 17.37
N CYS A 249 16.74 -3.77 17.56
CA CYS A 249 16.40 -2.38 17.21
C CYS A 249 15.67 -1.71 18.41
N PRO A 250 16.38 -1.40 19.51
CA PRO A 250 15.77 -0.91 20.75
C PRO A 250 15.04 0.42 20.57
N MET A 251 13.84 0.55 21.16
CA MET A 251 13.03 1.77 21.10
C MET A 251 13.81 3.00 21.56
N VAL A 252 14.50 2.92 22.70
CA VAL A 252 15.07 4.11 23.33
C VAL A 252 16.08 4.81 22.43
N THR A 253 16.98 4.06 21.78
CA THR A 253 17.99 4.66 20.90
C THR A 253 17.33 5.40 19.74
N ASN A 254 16.42 4.73 19.04
CA ASN A 254 15.75 5.27 17.87
C ASN A 254 14.83 6.45 18.23
N HIS A 255 14.05 6.36 19.31
CA HIS A 255 13.22 7.46 19.78
C HIS A 255 14.06 8.70 20.15
N LEU A 256 15.21 8.51 20.79
CA LEU A 256 16.13 9.63 21.07
C LEU A 256 16.71 10.24 19.79
N VAL A 257 16.95 9.44 18.73
CA VAL A 257 17.38 9.94 17.42
C VAL A 257 16.29 10.78 16.77
N VAL A 258 15.03 10.31 16.77
CA VAL A 258 13.87 11.09 16.28
C VAL A 258 13.79 12.43 17.00
N MET A 259 13.81 12.41 18.33
CA MET A 259 13.70 13.61 19.15
C MET A 259 14.89 14.56 18.97
N MET A 260 16.12 14.02 18.87
CA MET A 260 17.33 14.80 18.56
C MET A 260 17.20 15.48 17.21
N SER A 261 16.72 14.76 16.20
CA SER A 261 16.62 15.25 14.83
C SER A 261 15.64 16.41 14.74
N LEU A 262 14.51 16.32 15.43
CA LEU A 262 13.53 17.40 15.55
C LEU A 262 14.10 18.62 16.29
N LEU A 263 14.74 18.41 17.46
CA LEU A 263 15.27 19.49 18.29
C LEU A 263 16.45 20.23 17.62
N MET A 264 17.37 19.50 16.99
CA MET A 264 18.60 20.04 16.41
C MET A 264 18.40 20.64 15.00
N ALA A 265 17.31 20.29 14.32
CA ALA A 265 16.97 20.86 13.02
C ALA A 265 16.22 22.19 13.13
N GLY A 266 15.45 22.40 14.20
CA GLY A 266 14.51 23.51 14.28
C GLY A 266 13.36 23.35 13.28
N ASP A 267 12.93 24.47 12.67
CA ASP A 267 11.82 24.50 11.70
C ASP A 267 12.29 24.24 10.26
N ASP A 268 13.22 23.29 10.10
CA ASP A 268 13.79 22.91 8.81
C ASP A 268 13.48 21.42 8.53
N PHE A 269 12.56 21.19 7.58
CA PHE A 269 12.12 19.86 7.20
C PHE A 269 13.29 19.02 6.66
N GLN A 270 14.04 19.55 5.67
CA GLN A 270 15.15 18.83 5.05
C GLN A 270 16.23 18.47 6.07
N LYS A 271 16.62 19.43 6.91
CA LYS A 271 17.64 19.22 7.94
C LYS A 271 17.18 18.16 8.95
N SER A 272 15.91 18.14 9.32
CA SER A 272 15.38 17.16 10.28
C SER A 272 15.47 15.72 9.77
N ILE A 273 15.00 15.44 8.56
CA ILE A 273 15.09 14.10 7.96
C ILE A 273 16.54 13.74 7.61
N MET A 274 17.38 14.72 7.26
CA MET A 274 18.81 14.51 7.03
C MET A 274 19.52 14.07 8.30
N ILE A 275 19.27 14.71 9.45
CA ILE A 275 19.88 14.32 10.73
C ILE A 275 19.45 12.89 11.09
N ALA A 276 18.17 12.57 10.96
CA ALA A 276 17.63 11.25 11.27
C ALA A 276 18.29 10.16 10.41
N ALA A 277 18.36 10.36 9.09
CA ALA A 277 18.99 9.41 8.17
C ALA A 277 20.51 9.33 8.35
N SER A 278 21.18 10.44 8.69
CA SER A 278 22.64 10.50 8.81
C SER A 278 23.16 9.99 10.16
N ALA A 279 22.31 9.86 11.17
CA ALA A 279 22.71 9.41 12.51
C ALA A 279 23.10 7.91 12.57
N GLY A 280 22.66 7.11 11.59
CA GLY A 280 22.80 5.66 11.54
C GLY A 280 21.69 4.96 12.34
N TRP A 281 21.94 3.69 12.71
CA TRP A 281 20.93 2.80 13.29
C TRP A 281 19.78 2.53 12.31
N ASP A 282 18.54 2.80 12.69
CA ASP A 282 17.33 2.52 11.91
C ASP A 282 16.92 3.76 11.10
N THR A 283 17.48 3.90 9.89
CA THR A 283 17.57 5.20 9.22
C THR A 283 16.29 5.62 8.51
N ASP A 284 15.59 4.70 7.87
CA ASP A 284 14.27 4.89 7.26
C ASP A 284 13.22 5.22 8.30
N CYS A 285 13.11 4.41 9.36
CA CYS A 285 12.02 4.57 10.31
C CYS A 285 12.12 5.89 11.10
N ASN A 286 13.33 6.23 11.54
CA ASN A 286 13.60 7.48 12.24
C ASN A 286 13.31 8.68 11.33
N ALA A 287 13.76 8.64 10.07
CA ALA A 287 13.51 9.72 9.12
C ALA A 287 12.02 9.80 8.73
N GLY A 288 11.33 8.66 8.63
CA GLY A 288 9.89 8.56 8.35
C GLY A 288 9.05 9.25 9.42
N ASN A 289 9.23 8.88 10.69
CA ASN A 289 8.48 9.51 11.80
C ASN A 289 8.79 11.01 11.93
N VAL A 290 10.07 11.42 11.80
CA VAL A 290 10.46 12.84 11.78
C VAL A 290 9.79 13.58 10.63
N GLY A 291 9.77 12.95 9.45
CA GLY A 291 9.13 13.47 8.25
C GLY A 291 7.62 13.64 8.44
N CYS A 292 6.93 12.68 9.05
CA CYS A 292 5.48 12.80 9.29
C CYS A 292 5.16 14.00 10.19
N LEU A 293 5.77 14.07 11.37
CA LEU A 293 5.53 15.15 12.33
C LEU A 293 5.83 16.52 11.74
N ASN A 294 7.00 16.71 11.11
CA ASN A 294 7.35 17.99 10.50
C ASN A 294 6.54 18.27 9.23
N GLY A 295 6.05 17.26 8.51
CA GLY A 295 5.08 17.41 7.43
C GLY A 295 3.77 18.05 7.92
N ILE A 296 3.23 17.58 9.06
CA ILE A 296 2.03 18.16 9.68
C ILE A 296 2.31 19.60 10.17
N ARG A 297 3.43 19.78 10.89
CA ARG A 297 3.79 21.00 11.63
C ARG A 297 4.20 22.16 10.72
N LEU A 298 5.00 21.86 9.70
CA LEU A 298 5.57 22.84 8.76
C LEU A 298 4.78 22.91 7.45
N GLY A 299 3.98 21.88 7.13
CA GLY A 299 3.17 21.81 5.91
C GLY A 299 3.99 21.61 4.64
N LEU A 300 3.33 21.66 3.50
CA LEU A 300 3.96 21.55 2.17
C LEU A 300 5.04 22.63 1.96
N GLU A 301 4.80 23.85 2.46
CA GLU A 301 5.77 24.95 2.40
C GLU A 301 7.10 24.57 3.09
N GLY A 302 7.06 23.85 4.21
CA GLY A 302 8.27 23.33 4.86
C GLY A 302 8.99 22.29 4.01
N ILE A 303 8.25 21.37 3.37
CA ILE A 303 8.81 20.34 2.50
C ILE A 303 9.48 20.95 1.26
N ASP A 304 8.89 22.01 0.69
CA ASP A 304 9.31 22.64 -0.55
C ASP A 304 10.50 23.62 -0.41
N GLN A 305 10.98 23.88 0.81
CA GLN A 305 12.17 24.73 1.03
C GLN A 305 13.49 24.10 0.57
N GLY A 306 13.55 22.76 0.54
CA GLY A 306 14.75 21.99 0.21
C GLY A 306 14.80 21.51 -1.26
N PRO A 307 15.54 20.42 -1.54
CA PRO A 307 15.46 19.70 -2.80
C PRO A 307 14.02 19.31 -3.12
N ASN A 308 13.73 19.17 -4.41
CA ASN A 308 12.40 18.74 -4.86
C ASN A 308 12.21 17.23 -4.64
N PHE A 309 12.03 16.83 -3.36
CA PHE A 309 11.77 15.46 -2.96
C PHE A 309 10.46 14.94 -3.57
N ARG A 310 9.42 15.78 -3.57
CA ARG A 310 8.09 15.45 -4.06
C ARG A 310 8.07 15.07 -5.53
N LYS A 311 8.83 15.77 -6.39
CA LYS A 311 8.97 15.40 -7.80
C LYS A 311 9.69 14.06 -8.02
N ALA A 312 10.61 13.68 -7.13
CA ALA A 312 11.33 12.41 -7.30
C ALA A 312 10.44 11.20 -6.97
N VAL A 313 9.57 11.34 -5.95
CA VAL A 313 8.63 10.29 -5.56
C VAL A 313 7.34 10.34 -6.39
N SER A 314 6.89 11.52 -6.80
CA SER A 314 5.62 11.75 -7.53
C SER A 314 4.45 11.08 -6.85
N ASP A 315 4.38 11.18 -5.52
CA ASP A 315 3.36 10.56 -4.66
C ASP A 315 3.36 9.02 -4.64
N ARG A 316 4.23 8.33 -5.39
CA ARG A 316 4.19 6.88 -5.56
C ARG A 316 4.63 6.13 -4.30
N MET A 317 3.86 5.13 -3.91
CA MET A 317 4.27 4.19 -2.87
C MET A 317 3.67 2.80 -3.08
N TYR A 318 4.28 1.80 -2.45
CA TYR A 318 3.76 0.44 -2.41
C TYR A 318 3.29 0.08 -1.00
N VAL A 319 2.03 -0.34 -0.88
CA VAL A 319 1.42 -0.79 0.38
C VAL A 319 1.11 -2.28 0.25
N VAL A 320 2.12 -3.12 0.50
CA VAL A 320 2.06 -4.55 0.19
C VAL A 320 1.27 -5.31 1.26
N SER A 321 0.21 -6.02 0.86
CA SER A 321 -0.64 -6.81 1.75
C SER A 321 -1.43 -7.87 0.97
N ALA A 322 -2.24 -8.69 1.65
CA ALA A 322 -3.17 -9.63 1.02
C ALA A 322 -4.26 -8.95 0.15
N ASP A 323 -4.43 -7.63 0.25
CA ASP A 323 -5.23 -6.85 -0.68
C ASP A 323 -4.35 -6.25 -1.78
N GLY A 324 -4.16 -7.05 -2.84
CA GLY A 324 -3.22 -6.75 -3.92
C GLY A 324 -3.63 -5.57 -4.78
N GLY A 325 -4.94 -5.34 -4.98
CA GLY A 325 -5.45 -4.24 -5.80
C GLY A 325 -5.26 -2.86 -5.16
N SER A 326 -4.93 -2.83 -3.86
CA SER A 326 -4.57 -1.60 -3.14
C SER A 326 -3.06 -1.43 -2.95
N CYS A 327 -2.23 -2.31 -3.54
CA CYS A 327 -0.78 -2.25 -3.38
C CYS A 327 -0.15 -1.08 -4.14
N ILE A 328 -0.53 -0.91 -5.41
CA ILE A 328 -0.10 0.24 -6.20
C ILE A 328 -0.96 1.43 -5.80
N THR A 329 -0.39 2.35 -5.04
CA THR A 329 -1.11 3.48 -4.45
C THR A 329 -0.29 4.75 -4.52
N ASP A 330 -0.88 5.85 -4.05
CA ASP A 330 -0.23 7.14 -3.98
C ASP A 330 -0.59 7.87 -2.67
N ALA A 331 0.17 8.92 -2.35
CA ALA A 331 -0.03 9.71 -1.14
C ALA A 331 -1.43 10.33 -1.03
N VAL A 332 -2.10 10.64 -2.15
CA VAL A 332 -3.47 11.17 -2.16
C VAL A 332 -4.47 10.07 -1.81
N ILE A 333 -4.36 8.88 -2.38
CA ILE A 333 -5.23 7.74 -2.06
C ILE A 333 -5.16 7.39 -0.57
N GLU A 334 -3.96 7.30 0.00
CA GLU A 334 -3.81 7.02 1.44
C GLU A 334 -4.30 8.20 2.31
N THR A 335 -4.07 9.44 1.88
CA THR A 335 -4.63 10.63 2.55
C THR A 335 -6.16 10.59 2.57
N ARG A 336 -6.81 10.21 1.47
CA ARG A 336 -8.29 10.09 1.41
C ARG A 336 -8.81 9.08 2.41
N LYS A 337 -8.14 7.93 2.56
CA LYS A 337 -8.52 6.91 3.57
C LYS A 337 -8.43 7.48 4.99
N ILE A 338 -7.36 8.21 5.30
CA ILE A 338 -7.17 8.85 6.62
C ILE A 338 -8.20 9.94 6.87
N VAL A 339 -8.47 10.79 5.88
CA VAL A 339 -9.48 11.86 5.96
C VAL A 339 -10.88 11.28 6.16
N ASN A 340 -11.20 10.16 5.49
CA ASN A 340 -12.46 9.45 5.68
C ASN A 340 -12.59 8.89 7.09
N ALA A 341 -11.53 8.28 7.62
CA ALA A 341 -11.49 7.81 8.99
C ALA A 341 -11.65 8.96 10.01
N ALA A 342 -10.94 10.07 9.82
CA ALA A 342 -11.06 11.25 10.67
C ALA A 342 -12.48 11.85 10.66
N THR A 343 -13.11 11.87 9.48
CA THR A 343 -14.49 12.34 9.29
C THR A 343 -15.46 11.43 10.05
N ALA A 344 -15.34 10.11 9.90
CA ALA A 344 -16.18 9.15 10.60
C ALA A 344 -15.98 9.16 12.13
N LEU A 345 -14.74 9.30 12.62
CA LEU A 345 -14.42 9.40 14.05
C LEU A 345 -15.04 10.64 14.71
N LEU A 346 -15.29 11.71 13.94
CA LEU A 346 -16.03 12.88 14.39
C LEU A 346 -17.56 12.71 14.34
N GLY A 347 -18.05 11.57 13.86
CA GLY A 347 -19.48 11.33 13.61
C GLY A 347 -20.03 12.09 12.40
N GLU A 348 -19.15 12.56 11.51
CA GLU A 348 -19.53 13.21 10.26
C GLU A 348 -19.68 12.17 9.14
N GLU A 349 -20.60 12.40 8.19
CA GLU A 349 -20.77 11.49 7.05
C GLU A 349 -19.59 11.61 6.07
N ILE A 350 -19.09 10.46 5.62
CA ILE A 350 -18.07 10.41 4.56
C ILE A 350 -18.74 10.79 3.23
N GLN A 351 -18.40 11.97 2.71
CA GLN A 351 -18.98 12.49 1.47
C GLN A 351 -18.20 12.13 0.20
N SER A 352 -16.99 11.56 0.32
CA SER A 352 -16.02 11.51 -0.77
C SER A 352 -16.28 10.37 -1.76
N LYS A 353 -16.65 10.73 -3.00
CA LYS A 353 -16.52 9.87 -4.19
C LYS A 353 -15.59 10.54 -5.19
N TYR A 354 -14.29 10.49 -4.92
CA TYR A 354 -13.30 10.96 -5.89
C TYR A 354 -13.10 9.91 -7.01
N PRO A 355 -12.81 10.36 -8.25
CA PRO A 355 -12.19 9.47 -9.22
C PRO A 355 -10.81 9.03 -8.68
N ARG A 356 -10.27 7.93 -9.20
CA ARG A 356 -8.95 7.43 -8.77
C ARG A 356 -7.92 8.55 -8.80
N TYR A 357 -7.84 9.28 -9.90
CA TYR A 357 -7.00 10.47 -10.06
C TYR A 357 -7.87 11.72 -10.20
N ALA A 358 -7.74 12.66 -9.26
CA ALA A 358 -8.47 13.93 -9.25
C ALA A 358 -7.56 15.15 -9.02
N PHE A 359 -6.29 14.92 -8.69
CA PHE A 359 -5.23 15.92 -8.55
C PHE A 359 -5.59 17.04 -7.56
N GLU A 360 -6.35 16.73 -6.51
CA GLU A 360 -6.97 17.73 -5.65
C GLU A 360 -6.06 18.31 -4.56
N TYR A 361 -4.89 17.70 -4.35
CA TYR A 361 -3.91 18.17 -3.37
C TYR A 361 -2.84 19.03 -4.05
N PRO A 362 -2.37 20.11 -3.39
CA PRO A 362 -1.41 21.04 -3.99
C PRO A 362 -0.15 20.34 -4.49
N GLY A 363 0.22 20.51 -5.77
CA GLY A 363 1.41 19.93 -6.40
C GLY A 363 1.44 18.40 -6.49
N SER A 364 0.31 17.71 -6.26
CA SER A 364 0.23 16.26 -6.44
C SER A 364 0.18 15.90 -7.92
N THR A 365 0.97 14.92 -8.35
CA THR A 365 0.84 14.30 -9.68
C THR A 365 0.21 12.92 -9.62
N GLN A 366 -0.10 12.41 -8.41
CA GLN A 366 -0.71 11.09 -8.17
C GLN A 366 -0.07 9.97 -9.00
N GLY A 367 1.26 9.89 -8.96
CA GLY A 367 2.02 8.84 -9.63
C GLY A 367 2.36 9.08 -11.08
N PHE A 368 1.75 10.06 -11.76
CA PHE A 368 2.10 10.37 -13.14
C PHE A 368 3.53 10.93 -13.23
N ILE A 369 4.30 10.34 -14.14
CA ILE A 369 5.69 10.70 -14.46
C ILE A 369 5.89 10.78 -15.98
N LEU A 370 7.01 11.37 -16.42
CA LEU A 370 7.42 11.27 -17.82
C LEU A 370 7.72 9.81 -18.17
N TYR A 371 7.18 9.36 -19.30
CA TYR A 371 7.43 8.01 -19.81
C TYR A 371 8.84 7.93 -20.42
N THR A 372 9.67 7.00 -19.93
CA THR A 372 11.09 6.90 -20.31
C THR A 372 11.42 5.70 -21.20
N ASP A 373 10.50 4.75 -21.36
CA ASP A 373 10.78 3.46 -22.03
C ASP A 373 10.50 3.56 -23.53
N THR A 374 11.27 4.40 -24.20
CA THR A 374 11.15 4.76 -25.61
C THR A 374 12.52 4.98 -26.25
N LEU A 375 12.65 4.61 -27.52
CA LEU A 375 13.85 4.87 -28.33
C LEU A 375 13.80 6.24 -29.01
N GLU A 376 12.62 6.85 -29.07
CA GLU A 376 12.38 8.13 -29.71
C GLU A 376 12.51 9.29 -28.69
N GLU A 377 12.78 10.52 -29.15
CA GLU A 377 12.98 11.66 -28.26
C GLU A 377 11.63 12.23 -27.76
N GLN A 378 11.52 12.45 -26.45
CA GLN A 378 10.46 13.28 -25.87
C GLN A 378 10.64 14.74 -26.33
N ALA A 379 9.57 15.40 -26.72
CA ALA A 379 9.49 16.85 -26.79
C ALA A 379 9.80 17.47 -25.42
N ASP A 380 10.08 18.78 -25.37
CA ASP A 380 10.34 19.49 -24.12
C ASP A 380 9.09 19.47 -23.23
N THR A 381 8.95 18.41 -22.43
CA THR A 381 7.74 18.09 -21.68
C THR A 381 7.93 18.33 -20.19
N LYS A 382 6.97 19.02 -19.59
CA LYS A 382 6.87 19.18 -18.14
C LYS A 382 5.52 18.71 -17.64
N ILE A 383 5.56 18.16 -16.44
CA ILE A 383 4.37 17.77 -15.68
C ILE A 383 4.36 18.52 -14.35
N TYR A 384 3.19 19.00 -13.97
CA TYR A 384 2.93 19.69 -12.71
C TYR A 384 1.44 19.72 -12.43
N ASN A 385 1.05 20.07 -11.21
CA ASN A 385 -0.36 20.26 -10.89
C ASN A 385 -0.78 21.69 -11.21
N LEU A 386 -1.94 21.88 -11.85
CA LEU A 386 -2.50 23.17 -12.17
C LEU A 386 -2.66 24.06 -10.93
N ASN A 387 -2.92 23.45 -9.77
CA ASN A 387 -3.10 24.17 -8.51
C ASN A 387 -1.80 24.82 -7.97
N GLU A 388 -0.65 24.57 -8.60
CA GLU A 388 0.61 25.27 -8.30
C GLU A 388 0.70 26.65 -8.97
N VAL A 389 -0.10 26.89 -10.01
CA VAL A 389 -0.05 28.12 -10.82
C VAL A 389 -1.40 28.83 -10.92
N GLU A 390 -2.50 28.12 -10.70
CA GLU A 390 -3.88 28.61 -10.81
C GLU A 390 -4.75 28.05 -9.67
N ASN A 391 -5.95 28.58 -9.45
CA ASN A 391 -6.86 28.10 -8.40
C ASN A 391 -7.78 26.97 -8.92
N GLU A 392 -7.20 25.99 -9.58
CA GLU A 392 -7.90 24.85 -10.19
C GLU A 392 -7.04 23.60 -10.09
N ASN A 393 -7.68 22.44 -9.91
CA ASN A 393 -7.00 21.14 -9.89
C ASN A 393 -6.88 20.56 -11.30
N GLY A 394 -5.81 19.80 -11.52
CA GLY A 394 -5.60 19.00 -12.73
C GLY A 394 -4.12 18.73 -12.98
N LEU A 395 -3.79 17.61 -13.61
CA LEU A 395 -2.43 17.33 -14.08
C LEU A 395 -2.19 18.08 -15.39
N VAL A 396 -1.19 18.96 -15.42
CA VAL A 396 -0.79 19.66 -16.62
C VAL A 396 0.31 18.89 -17.33
N ILE A 397 0.11 18.64 -18.63
CA ILE A 397 1.14 18.18 -19.55
C ILE A 397 1.49 19.38 -20.44
N GLU A 398 2.55 20.09 -20.09
CA GLU A 398 3.09 21.20 -20.87
C GLU A 398 4.14 20.67 -21.84
N TYR A 399 4.04 21.04 -23.11
CA TYR A 399 4.96 20.62 -24.16
C TYR A 399 5.44 21.82 -24.97
N SER A 400 6.69 21.77 -25.39
CA SER A 400 7.28 22.71 -26.36
C SER A 400 8.04 21.93 -27.43
N HIS A 401 8.05 22.48 -28.64
CA HIS A 401 8.64 21.88 -29.82
C HIS A 401 8.04 20.52 -30.18
N LEU A 402 6.77 20.26 -29.82
CA LEU A 402 6.08 19.04 -30.24
C LEU A 402 5.82 19.11 -31.75
N ALA A 403 6.30 18.13 -32.51
CA ALA A 403 6.22 18.14 -33.97
C ALA A 403 6.40 16.72 -34.52
N LYS A 404 6.31 16.58 -35.83
CA LYS A 404 6.53 15.30 -36.51
C LYS A 404 7.92 14.74 -36.16
N GLY A 405 7.94 13.55 -35.57
CA GLY A 405 9.17 12.83 -35.21
C GLY A 405 9.56 12.91 -33.73
N ASN A 406 8.76 13.57 -32.89
CA ASN A 406 8.84 13.46 -31.42
C ASN A 406 7.43 13.35 -30.81
N PHE A 407 7.35 13.17 -29.50
CA PHE A 407 6.10 12.98 -28.75
C PHE A 407 6.21 13.59 -27.35
N SER A 408 5.08 13.82 -26.69
CA SER A 408 5.03 14.16 -25.26
C SER A 408 4.23 13.08 -24.55
N THR A 409 4.89 12.29 -23.69
CA THR A 409 4.27 11.10 -23.10
C THR A 409 4.45 11.05 -21.59
N VAL A 410 3.35 10.78 -20.89
CA VAL A 410 3.31 10.58 -19.44
C VAL A 410 2.63 9.26 -19.11
N SER A 411 2.97 8.67 -17.98
CA SER A 411 2.39 7.40 -17.54
C SER A 411 2.32 7.28 -16.02
N VAL A 412 1.46 6.39 -15.57
CA VAL A 412 1.36 5.92 -14.18
C VAL A 412 1.40 4.40 -14.15
N ASP A 413 2.05 3.85 -13.14
CA ASP A 413 2.11 2.40 -12.94
C ASP A 413 0.74 1.90 -12.44
N THR A 414 0.27 0.81 -13.03
CA THR A 414 -0.92 0.07 -12.61
C THR A 414 -0.57 -1.31 -12.06
N PHE A 415 0.67 -1.74 -12.22
CA PHE A 415 1.23 -2.96 -11.64
C PHE A 415 2.73 -2.76 -11.33
N VAL A 416 3.37 -3.74 -10.70
CA VAL A 416 4.77 -3.63 -10.29
C VAL A 416 5.72 -3.83 -11.47
N GLU A 417 6.87 -3.15 -11.43
CA GLU A 417 7.99 -3.47 -12.31
C GLU A 417 8.61 -4.80 -11.87
N LEU A 418 8.66 -5.79 -12.77
CA LEU A 418 9.13 -7.14 -12.44
C LEU A 418 10.63 -7.34 -12.64
N GLU A 419 11.33 -6.43 -13.30
CA GLU A 419 12.78 -6.50 -13.43
C GLU A 419 13.45 -6.20 -12.07
N SER A 420 14.15 -7.19 -11.51
CA SER A 420 14.96 -6.97 -10.31
C SER A 420 16.11 -6.02 -10.62
N ARG A 421 15.96 -4.75 -10.22
CA ARG A 421 17.06 -3.78 -10.18
C ARG A 421 17.92 -3.90 -8.92
N GLY A 422 17.58 -4.83 -8.03
CA GLY A 422 18.29 -5.11 -6.79
C GLY A 422 19.46 -6.07 -6.96
N LYS A 423 20.46 -5.97 -6.08
CA LYS A 423 21.51 -7.00 -5.96
C LYS A 423 20.89 -8.29 -5.41
N GLU A 424 21.21 -9.42 -6.03
CA GLU A 424 20.80 -10.75 -5.56
C GLU A 424 21.19 -10.95 -4.08
N GLY A 425 20.26 -11.47 -3.27
CA GLY A 425 20.48 -11.72 -1.84
C GLY A 425 20.37 -10.49 -0.91
N THR A 426 19.90 -9.34 -1.41
CA THR A 426 19.53 -8.20 -0.56
C THR A 426 18.02 -8.19 -0.30
N SER A 427 17.60 -7.73 0.88
CA SER A 427 16.20 -7.69 1.31
C SER A 427 15.43 -6.57 0.61
N TYR A 428 15.24 -6.69 -0.70
CA TYR A 428 14.09 -6.07 -1.34
C TYR A 428 12.94 -7.04 -1.12
N PHE A 429 11.91 -6.65 -0.35
CA PHE A 429 10.71 -7.44 -0.29
C PHE A 429 10.23 -7.68 -1.73
N GLU A 430 9.95 -8.94 -2.09
CA GLU A 430 9.30 -9.19 -3.37
C GLU A 430 7.99 -8.40 -3.37
N VAL A 431 7.82 -7.53 -4.36
CA VAL A 431 6.61 -6.71 -4.44
C VAL A 431 5.49 -7.60 -4.95
N LEU A 432 4.65 -8.08 -4.04
CA LEU A 432 3.42 -8.77 -4.39
C LEU A 432 2.30 -7.75 -4.55
N ALA A 433 1.67 -7.76 -5.72
CA ALA A 433 0.58 -6.84 -6.02
C ALA A 433 -0.43 -7.54 -6.93
N SER A 434 -1.63 -6.96 -7.02
CA SER A 434 -2.50 -7.18 -8.16
C SER A 434 -2.53 -5.91 -9.00
N PRO A 435 -2.72 -6.01 -10.34
CA PRO A 435 -2.94 -4.83 -11.15
C PRO A 435 -4.10 -3.99 -10.60
N SER A 436 -4.02 -2.67 -10.71
CA SER A 436 -5.14 -1.78 -10.41
C SER A 436 -6.07 -1.60 -11.62
N LEU A 437 -5.64 -2.04 -12.81
CA LEU A 437 -6.33 -1.92 -14.09
C LEU A 437 -6.28 -3.26 -14.85
N TYR A 438 -7.41 -3.67 -15.40
CA TYR A 438 -7.64 -4.99 -16.00
C TYR A 438 -8.20 -4.87 -17.42
N SER A 439 -8.04 -5.94 -18.20
CA SER A 439 -8.62 -6.06 -19.55
C SER A 439 -10.09 -5.71 -19.56
N THR A 440 -10.57 -5.07 -20.64
CA THR A 440 -11.98 -4.72 -20.86
C THR A 440 -12.63 -3.81 -19.81
N GLN A 441 -11.89 -3.33 -18.80
CA GLN A 441 -12.33 -2.18 -18.02
C GLN A 441 -12.33 -0.94 -18.91
N THR A 442 -13.18 0.02 -18.56
CA THR A 442 -13.29 1.29 -19.27
C THR A 442 -12.60 2.38 -18.48
N ILE A 443 -11.58 3.00 -19.07
CA ILE A 443 -10.98 4.23 -18.58
C ILE A 443 -11.90 5.38 -18.97
N ASN A 444 -12.28 6.20 -18.00
CA ASN A 444 -12.99 7.45 -18.21
C ASN A 444 -12.10 8.60 -17.76
N MET A 445 -12.06 9.66 -18.57
CA MET A 445 -11.17 10.79 -18.33
C MET A 445 -11.83 12.09 -18.75
N GLU A 446 -11.61 13.14 -17.96
CA GLU A 446 -11.94 14.50 -18.33
C GLU A 446 -10.66 15.28 -18.67
N VAL A 447 -10.60 15.82 -19.89
CA VAL A 447 -9.45 16.53 -20.44
C VAL A 447 -9.85 17.93 -20.88
N GLU A 448 -9.18 18.95 -20.37
CA GLU A 448 -9.39 20.34 -20.76
C GLU A 448 -8.28 20.80 -21.71
N CYS A 449 -8.67 21.22 -22.92
CA CYS A 449 -7.82 21.89 -23.90
C CYS A 449 -8.17 23.38 -23.95
N ARG A 450 -7.20 24.25 -23.66
CA ARG A 450 -7.43 25.71 -23.64
C ARG A 450 -7.03 26.41 -24.94
N ASP A 451 -6.17 25.77 -25.72
CA ASP A 451 -5.68 26.29 -26.99
C ASP A 451 -6.64 25.94 -28.14
N GLU A 452 -6.64 26.75 -29.20
CA GLU A 452 -7.44 26.50 -30.42
C GLU A 452 -6.89 25.33 -31.25
N GLN A 453 -5.58 25.10 -31.17
CA GLN A 453 -4.90 23.97 -31.78
C GLN A 453 -4.51 22.99 -30.69
N ALA A 454 -5.01 21.77 -30.78
CA ALA A 454 -4.69 20.68 -29.87
C ALA A 454 -3.74 19.68 -30.57
N PRO A 455 -2.86 19.01 -29.81
CA PRO A 455 -2.12 17.87 -30.33
C PRO A 455 -3.06 16.68 -30.54
N ASN A 456 -2.63 15.72 -31.34
CA ASN A 456 -3.26 14.41 -31.41
C ASN A 456 -3.11 13.74 -30.05
N PHE A 457 -4.22 13.33 -29.44
CA PHE A 457 -4.25 12.78 -28.09
C PHE A 457 -4.58 11.29 -28.16
N THR A 458 -3.67 10.45 -27.71
CA THR A 458 -3.87 8.99 -27.69
C THR A 458 -3.59 8.44 -26.29
N LEU A 459 -4.39 7.48 -25.86
CA LEU A 459 -4.15 6.72 -24.64
C LEU A 459 -3.41 5.44 -24.99
N PHE A 460 -2.57 4.95 -24.07
CA PHE A 460 -1.95 3.64 -24.23
C PHE A 460 -1.88 2.87 -22.92
N ILE A 461 -1.69 1.56 -23.05
CA ILE A 461 -1.31 0.68 -21.95
C ILE A 461 -0.08 -0.14 -22.35
N ASP A 462 0.78 -0.41 -21.38
CA ASP A 462 1.83 -1.42 -21.50
C ASP A 462 1.35 -2.69 -20.78
N VAL A 463 1.47 -3.84 -21.44
CA VAL A 463 1.02 -5.14 -20.95
C VAL A 463 2.18 -6.12 -21.00
N TYR A 464 2.37 -6.91 -19.94
CA TYR A 464 3.36 -7.99 -19.96
C TYR A 464 2.90 -9.13 -20.88
N GLY A 465 3.64 -9.40 -21.94
CA GLY A 465 3.36 -10.42 -22.93
C GLY A 465 3.67 -11.85 -22.47
N LYS A 466 3.76 -12.76 -23.44
CA LYS A 466 3.90 -14.21 -23.20
C LYS A 466 5.32 -14.64 -22.83
N ALA A 467 6.30 -13.83 -23.19
CA ALA A 467 7.71 -13.97 -22.84
C ALA A 467 8.15 -12.84 -21.89
N ASP A 468 7.21 -12.28 -21.13
CA ASP A 468 7.39 -11.17 -20.19
C ASP A 468 7.90 -9.86 -20.85
N GLU A 469 7.77 -9.75 -22.17
CA GLU A 469 8.04 -8.54 -22.93
C GLU A 469 6.93 -7.49 -22.74
N LEU A 470 7.27 -6.20 -22.78
CA LEU A 470 6.24 -5.17 -22.76
C LEU A 470 5.62 -5.01 -24.16
N ILE A 471 4.31 -5.24 -24.25
CA ILE A 471 3.49 -5.03 -25.44
C ILE A 471 2.65 -3.77 -25.21
N LYS A 472 2.78 -2.80 -26.12
CA LYS A 472 2.03 -1.55 -26.06
C LYS A 472 0.74 -1.63 -26.90
N TYR A 473 -0.38 -1.21 -26.32
CA TYR A 473 -1.66 -1.06 -26.99
C TYR A 473 -2.11 0.39 -26.96
N TYR A 474 -2.61 0.90 -28.08
CA TYR A 474 -3.11 2.26 -28.20
C TYR A 474 -4.63 2.28 -28.31
N SER A 475 -5.25 3.35 -27.81
CA SER A 475 -6.64 3.69 -28.10
C SER A 475 -6.78 4.20 -29.54
N GLN A 476 -8.02 4.49 -29.94
CA GLN A 476 -8.25 5.43 -31.02
C GLN A 476 -7.64 6.81 -30.69
N GLU A 477 -7.25 7.56 -31.72
CA GLU A 477 -6.87 8.97 -31.56
C GLU A 477 -8.11 9.79 -31.17
N PHE A 478 -7.96 10.64 -30.17
CA PHE A 478 -8.97 11.60 -29.74
C PHE A 478 -8.62 12.99 -30.28
N ILE A 479 -9.55 13.57 -31.04
CA ILE A 479 -9.45 14.97 -31.46
C ILE A 479 -10.06 15.82 -30.34
N LEU A 480 -9.22 16.61 -29.68
CA LEU A 480 -9.67 17.48 -28.60
C LEU A 480 -10.26 18.78 -29.15
N GLU A 481 -11.45 19.14 -28.67
CA GLU A 481 -12.01 20.46 -28.89
C GLU A 481 -11.58 21.42 -27.77
N LYS A 482 -11.55 22.72 -28.07
CA LYS A 482 -11.32 23.74 -27.04
C LYS A 482 -12.43 23.67 -25.98
N GLY A 483 -12.02 23.54 -24.72
CA GLY A 483 -12.89 23.33 -23.57
C GLY A 483 -12.68 21.95 -22.94
N VAL A 484 -13.69 21.47 -22.24
CA VAL A 484 -13.66 20.19 -21.51
C VAL A 484 -14.16 19.07 -22.42
N ASN A 485 -13.34 18.03 -22.56
CA ASN A 485 -13.57 16.84 -23.36
C ASN A 485 -13.75 15.63 -22.45
N GLN A 486 -14.77 14.82 -22.71
CA GLN A 486 -15.01 13.56 -22.00
C GLN A 486 -14.52 12.41 -22.88
N LEU A 487 -13.50 11.72 -22.41
CA LEU A 487 -12.87 10.61 -23.14
C LEU A 487 -13.22 9.29 -22.44
N SER A 488 -13.45 8.26 -23.25
CA SER A 488 -13.73 6.92 -22.77
C SER A 488 -13.04 5.89 -23.66
N TRP A 489 -12.33 4.96 -23.04
CA TRP A 489 -11.63 3.89 -23.73
C TRP A 489 -11.83 2.56 -23.01
N GLU A 490 -12.48 1.62 -23.69
CA GLU A 490 -12.53 0.22 -23.25
C GLU A 490 -11.22 -0.47 -23.65
N LEU A 491 -10.53 -1.02 -22.66
CA LEU A 491 -9.26 -1.71 -22.89
C LEU A 491 -9.46 -2.98 -23.73
N PRO A 492 -8.49 -3.33 -24.57
CA PRO A 492 -8.52 -4.60 -25.28
C PRO A 492 -8.45 -5.78 -24.30
N ASP A 493 -8.81 -6.97 -24.79
CA ASP A 493 -8.55 -8.21 -24.07
C ASP A 493 -7.04 -8.49 -24.03
N THR A 494 -6.46 -8.49 -22.82
CA THR A 494 -5.05 -8.79 -22.59
C THR A 494 -4.78 -10.29 -22.47
N ASN A 495 -5.79 -11.14 -22.65
CA ASN A 495 -5.72 -12.59 -22.53
C ASN A 495 -5.16 -13.05 -21.17
N GLY A 496 -5.56 -12.37 -20.09
CA GLY A 496 -5.14 -12.70 -18.72
C GLY A 496 -3.80 -12.10 -18.30
N HIS A 497 -3.13 -11.35 -19.18
CA HIS A 497 -1.87 -10.69 -18.86
C HIS A 497 -2.06 -9.36 -18.12
N ALA A 498 -1.13 -9.04 -17.22
CA ALA A 498 -1.19 -7.87 -16.37
C ALA A 498 -0.93 -6.57 -17.14
N VAL A 499 -1.77 -5.56 -16.89
CA VAL A 499 -1.55 -4.18 -17.36
C VAL A 499 -0.53 -3.53 -16.45
N TYR A 500 0.66 -3.26 -16.98
CA TYR A 500 1.77 -2.67 -16.23
C TYR A 500 1.61 -1.17 -16.03
N ARG A 501 1.26 -0.45 -17.10
CA ARG A 501 1.13 0.99 -17.09
C ARG A 501 -0.07 1.47 -17.88
N PHE A 502 -0.59 2.60 -17.44
CA PHE A 502 -1.49 3.44 -18.21
C PHE A 502 -0.78 4.74 -18.57
N GLY A 503 -0.93 5.21 -19.80
CA GLY A 503 -0.30 6.45 -20.23
C GLY A 503 -1.07 7.24 -21.29
N ILE A 504 -0.58 8.46 -21.48
CA ILE A 504 -1.11 9.47 -22.39
C ILE A 504 0.03 9.89 -23.31
N GLU A 505 -0.21 9.89 -24.61
CA GLU A 505 0.73 10.28 -25.65
C GLU A 505 0.13 11.44 -26.48
N LEU A 506 0.92 12.51 -26.61
CA LEU A 506 0.60 13.65 -27.46
C LEU A 506 1.56 13.67 -28.64
N THR A 507 1.02 13.78 -29.86
CA THR A 507 1.80 13.93 -31.09
C THR A 507 1.25 15.08 -31.93
N SER A 508 2.02 15.55 -32.92
CA SER A 508 1.57 16.60 -33.84
C SER A 508 2.29 16.49 -35.17
N GLU A 509 1.58 16.72 -36.29
CA GLU A 509 2.20 16.79 -37.62
C GLU A 509 2.89 18.14 -37.87
N GLU A 510 2.44 19.21 -37.22
CA GLU A 510 3.04 20.54 -37.26
C GLU A 510 3.69 20.88 -35.92
N ARG A 511 4.57 21.90 -35.88
CA ARG A 511 5.15 22.34 -34.62
C ARG A 511 4.09 22.99 -33.73
N LEU A 512 3.94 22.50 -32.51
CA LEU A 512 3.00 22.96 -31.50
C LEU A 512 3.71 23.16 -30.15
N ASP A 513 3.38 24.28 -29.50
CA ASP A 513 3.74 24.58 -28.12
C ASP A 513 2.40 24.80 -27.38
N GLY A 514 2.24 24.26 -26.18
CA GLY A 514 0.97 24.37 -25.45
C GLY A 514 0.90 23.52 -24.19
N ARG A 515 -0.31 23.38 -23.65
CA ARG A 515 -0.57 22.50 -22.51
C ARG A 515 -1.95 21.85 -22.57
N ILE A 516 -2.01 20.60 -22.13
CA ILE A 516 -3.26 19.88 -21.89
C ILE A 516 -3.42 19.66 -20.38
N ILE A 517 -4.66 19.78 -19.88
CA ILE A 517 -4.97 19.63 -18.46
C ILE A 517 -5.86 18.39 -18.29
N ILE A 518 -5.38 17.40 -17.55
CA ILE A 518 -6.17 16.23 -17.16
C ILE A 518 -6.88 16.55 -15.85
N LYS A 519 -8.21 16.69 -15.88
CA LYS A 519 -9.01 17.04 -14.71
C LYS A 519 -9.24 15.84 -13.80
N ASN A 520 -9.46 14.67 -14.39
CA ASN A 520 -9.57 13.41 -13.66
C ASN A 520 -9.36 12.21 -14.57
N VAL A 521 -8.99 11.08 -13.96
CA VAL A 521 -8.93 9.75 -14.59
C VAL A 521 -9.52 8.72 -13.64
N ASP A 522 -10.38 7.84 -14.13
CA ASP A 522 -10.98 6.78 -13.33
C ASP A 522 -11.23 5.51 -14.13
N TRP A 523 -11.14 4.38 -13.45
CA TRP A 523 -11.61 3.08 -13.88
C TRP A 523 -12.10 2.34 -12.64
N LYS A 524 -13.32 1.83 -12.70
CA LYS A 524 -13.99 1.24 -11.55
C LYS A 524 -14.79 0.00 -11.94
N GLY A 525 -14.99 -0.87 -10.96
CA GLY A 525 -15.83 -2.05 -11.10
C GLY A 525 -15.11 -3.23 -11.71
N ALA A 526 -15.76 -4.38 -11.77
CA ALA A 526 -15.19 -5.58 -12.36
C ALA A 526 -14.95 -5.40 -13.88
N PRO A 527 -13.94 -6.09 -14.46
CA PRO A 527 -13.78 -6.15 -15.92
C PRO A 527 -15.01 -6.77 -16.57
N LYS A 528 -15.39 -6.30 -17.77
CA LYS A 528 -16.47 -6.94 -18.56
C LYS A 528 -16.14 -8.40 -18.87
N HIS A 529 -14.88 -8.66 -19.17
CA HIS A 529 -14.29 -9.98 -19.39
C HIS A 529 -12.79 -9.95 -19.07
N PHE A 530 -12.41 -10.73 -18.07
CA PHE A 530 -11.03 -11.06 -17.76
C PHE A 530 -10.90 -12.58 -17.71
N GLU A 531 -10.03 -13.15 -18.55
CA GLU A 531 -9.87 -14.59 -18.66
C GLU A 531 -8.39 -14.97 -18.74
N MET A 532 -7.93 -15.74 -17.76
CA MET A 532 -6.71 -16.53 -17.84
C MET A 532 -7.07 -17.90 -18.39
N LYS A 533 -6.43 -18.32 -19.49
CA LYS A 533 -6.63 -19.65 -20.10
C LYS A 533 -5.64 -20.65 -19.52
N LYS A 534 -5.27 -21.71 -20.26
CA LYS A 534 -4.27 -22.67 -19.81
C LYS A 534 -2.92 -21.99 -19.60
N ALA A 535 -2.11 -22.52 -18.69
CA ALA A 535 -0.80 -21.94 -18.42
C ALA A 535 0.10 -21.93 -19.66
N ILE A 536 -0.03 -22.92 -20.55
CA ILE A 536 0.70 -22.97 -21.83
C ILE A 536 0.26 -21.88 -22.82
N ASP A 537 -0.96 -21.34 -22.69
CA ASP A 537 -1.43 -20.25 -23.54
C ASP A 537 -0.87 -18.90 -23.08
N LEU A 538 -0.70 -18.75 -21.75
CA LEU A 538 -0.11 -17.58 -21.08
C LEU A 538 1.42 -17.59 -21.21
N THR A 539 2.05 -18.76 -21.15
CA THR A 539 3.50 -18.96 -21.22
C THR A 539 3.81 -20.15 -22.15
N PRO A 540 4.00 -19.95 -23.45
CA PRO A 540 4.19 -21.05 -24.43
C PRO A 540 5.40 -21.96 -24.18
N ASN A 541 6.42 -21.46 -23.48
CA ASN A 541 7.63 -22.22 -23.15
C ASN A 541 7.59 -22.81 -21.72
N LEU A 542 6.41 -22.86 -21.10
CA LEU A 542 6.24 -23.39 -19.74
C LEU A 542 6.74 -24.83 -19.65
N THR A 543 7.48 -25.12 -18.58
CA THR A 543 7.92 -26.48 -18.24
C THR A 543 7.33 -26.90 -16.90
N PRO A 544 7.30 -28.20 -16.55
CA PRO A 544 6.90 -28.64 -15.22
C PRO A 544 7.74 -28.07 -14.05
N TRP A 545 8.87 -27.44 -14.35
CA TRP A 545 9.77 -26.81 -13.38
C TRP A 545 9.58 -25.28 -13.29
N THR A 546 8.72 -24.72 -14.13
CA THR A 546 8.42 -23.28 -14.12
C THR A 546 7.36 -23.00 -13.06
N THR A 547 7.81 -22.55 -11.88
CA THR A 547 6.94 -22.24 -10.74
C THR A 547 6.64 -20.74 -10.62
N ASP A 548 7.36 -19.91 -11.36
CA ASP A 548 7.26 -18.45 -11.28
C ASP A 548 7.00 -17.85 -12.67
N THR A 549 5.98 -17.00 -12.76
CA THR A 549 5.59 -16.27 -13.98
C THR A 549 4.96 -14.92 -13.60
N THR A 550 5.07 -13.94 -14.50
CA THR A 550 4.47 -12.60 -14.32
C THR A 550 2.98 -12.65 -13.97
N TRP A 551 2.21 -13.50 -14.65
CA TRP A 551 0.78 -13.60 -14.42
C TRP A 551 0.43 -14.30 -13.09
N ILE A 552 1.26 -15.21 -12.58
CA ILE A 552 1.09 -15.76 -11.22
C ILE A 552 1.37 -14.68 -10.17
N LYS A 553 2.37 -13.83 -10.37
CA LYS A 553 2.70 -12.72 -9.46
C LYS A 553 1.59 -11.68 -9.30
N SER A 554 0.60 -11.67 -10.20
CA SER A 554 -0.59 -10.83 -10.07
C SER A 554 -1.57 -11.29 -8.98
N PHE A 555 -1.40 -12.50 -8.43
CA PHE A 555 -2.19 -13.02 -7.32
C PHE A 555 -1.49 -12.80 -5.97
N MET A 556 -2.26 -12.34 -5.00
CA MET A 556 -1.91 -12.40 -3.59
C MET A 556 -2.20 -13.82 -3.09
N SER A 557 -1.19 -14.55 -2.61
CA SER A 557 -1.36 -15.96 -2.24
C SER A 557 -0.76 -16.31 -0.88
N SER A 558 -1.65 -16.75 0.02
CA SER A 558 -1.32 -17.43 1.29
C SER A 558 -1.25 -18.96 1.14
N ILE A 559 -1.57 -19.47 -0.05
CA ILE A 559 -1.44 -20.89 -0.39
C ILE A 559 0.06 -21.21 -0.49
N GLU A 560 0.46 -22.36 0.06
CA GLU A 560 1.87 -22.75 0.12
C GLU A 560 2.40 -23.10 -1.26
N ASN A 561 1.59 -23.79 -2.07
CA ASN A 561 1.90 -24.12 -3.45
C ASN A 561 0.80 -23.56 -4.35
N PHE A 562 1.05 -22.38 -4.92
CA PHE A 562 0.18 -21.75 -5.92
C PHE A 562 1.03 -21.47 -7.17
N ASN A 563 1.08 -22.46 -8.06
CA ASN A 563 2.03 -22.50 -9.17
C ASN A 563 1.30 -22.68 -10.50
N PRO A 564 1.93 -22.34 -11.64
CA PRO A 564 1.47 -22.77 -12.94
C PRO A 564 1.38 -24.30 -13.02
N ASP A 565 0.33 -24.80 -13.65
CA ASP A 565 0.23 -26.22 -14.04
C ASP A 565 0.23 -26.33 -15.57
N PHE A 566 1.12 -27.15 -16.14
CA PHE A 566 1.27 -27.22 -17.60
C PHE A 566 0.11 -27.94 -18.31
N ALA A 567 -0.65 -28.79 -17.62
CA ALA A 567 -1.83 -29.45 -18.17
C ALA A 567 -3.09 -28.58 -17.99
N GLU A 568 -3.12 -27.83 -16.89
CA GLU A 568 -4.21 -26.91 -16.51
C GLU A 568 -3.74 -25.45 -16.55
N THR A 569 -4.15 -24.65 -15.56
CA THR A 569 -3.64 -23.28 -15.35
C THR A 569 -2.95 -23.17 -14.01
N PHE A 570 -3.62 -23.62 -12.94
CA PHE A 570 -3.10 -23.52 -11.58
C PHE A 570 -3.03 -24.89 -10.92
N SER A 571 -1.90 -25.16 -10.26
CA SER A 571 -1.74 -26.20 -9.26
C SER A 571 -1.84 -25.54 -7.88
N ILE A 572 -2.83 -25.96 -7.09
CA ILE A 572 -3.20 -25.28 -5.85
C ILE A 572 -3.19 -26.31 -4.71
N SER A 573 -2.26 -26.16 -3.76
CA SER A 573 -2.15 -27.05 -2.60
C SER A 573 -1.71 -26.33 -1.34
N HIS A 574 -2.37 -26.64 -0.23
CA HIS A 574 -2.07 -26.08 1.09
C HIS A 574 -2.23 -27.17 2.17
N PRO A 575 -1.35 -27.26 3.18
CA PRO A 575 -1.41 -28.33 4.19
C PRO A 575 -2.49 -28.11 5.24
N THR A 576 -2.89 -26.86 5.50
CA THR A 576 -3.81 -26.48 6.58
C THR A 576 -5.09 -25.83 6.04
N SER A 577 -6.01 -25.46 6.92
CA SER A 577 -7.21 -24.71 6.55
C SER A 577 -6.89 -23.29 6.09
N ASN A 578 -7.77 -22.70 5.27
CA ASN A 578 -7.72 -21.30 4.84
C ASN A 578 -6.52 -20.92 3.95
N GLY A 579 -6.15 -21.80 3.00
CA GLY A 579 -5.26 -21.41 1.91
C GLY A 579 -6.04 -20.60 0.88
N VAL A 580 -5.73 -19.30 0.77
CA VAL A 580 -6.45 -18.36 -0.13
C VAL A 580 -5.46 -17.70 -1.09
N ALA A 581 -5.86 -17.62 -2.36
CA ALA A 581 -5.19 -16.82 -3.39
C ALA A 581 -6.20 -15.94 -4.12
N THR A 582 -5.94 -14.63 -4.22
CA THR A 582 -6.86 -13.65 -4.79
C THR A 582 -6.19 -12.67 -5.74
N ILE A 583 -6.97 -12.16 -6.69
CA ILE A 583 -6.65 -11.11 -7.64
C ILE A 583 -7.83 -10.12 -7.72
N GLY A 584 -7.57 -8.87 -8.08
CA GLY A 584 -8.60 -7.86 -8.32
C GLY A 584 -8.56 -6.71 -7.32
N GLY A 585 -9.41 -5.72 -7.57
CA GLY A 585 -9.56 -4.52 -6.75
C GLY A 585 -10.65 -4.63 -5.70
N THR A 586 -10.61 -3.74 -4.71
CA THR A 586 -11.66 -3.61 -3.68
C THR A 586 -12.96 -3.00 -4.23
N ASP A 587 -12.95 -2.52 -5.47
CA ASP A 587 -14.04 -1.89 -6.19
C ASP A 587 -14.82 -2.86 -7.11
N TRP A 588 -14.41 -4.13 -7.21
CA TRP A 588 -15.15 -5.15 -7.94
C TRP A 588 -16.40 -5.57 -7.16
N ASP A 589 -17.58 -5.25 -7.66
CA ASP A 589 -18.85 -5.39 -6.97
C ASP A 589 -19.74 -6.51 -7.53
N ASP A 590 -20.44 -6.23 -8.63
CA ASP A 590 -21.40 -7.13 -9.27
C ASP A 590 -20.70 -7.87 -10.41
N TYR A 591 -20.30 -9.12 -10.15
CA TYR A 591 -19.55 -9.93 -11.08
C TYR A 591 -19.77 -11.43 -10.87
N CYS A 592 -19.35 -12.20 -11.86
CA CYS A 592 -19.23 -13.65 -11.81
C CYS A 592 -17.75 -14.03 -11.81
N VAL A 593 -17.33 -14.90 -10.89
CA VAL A 593 -16.03 -15.60 -10.96
C VAL A 593 -16.26 -17.05 -11.35
N SER A 594 -15.48 -17.59 -12.28
CA SER A 594 -15.61 -18.97 -12.72
C SER A 594 -14.29 -19.63 -13.09
N SER A 595 -14.23 -20.95 -12.99
CA SER A 595 -13.11 -21.79 -13.39
C SER A 595 -13.58 -23.23 -13.57
N GLN A 596 -12.86 -24.03 -14.36
CA GLN A 596 -13.05 -25.48 -14.34
C GLN A 596 -12.16 -26.09 -13.26
N VAL A 597 -12.74 -26.69 -12.23
CA VAL A 597 -12.01 -27.16 -11.06
C VAL A 597 -11.97 -28.69 -11.04
N ILE A 598 -10.79 -29.26 -10.76
CA ILE A 598 -10.58 -30.67 -10.51
C ILE A 598 -10.23 -30.84 -9.03
N PHE A 599 -11.04 -31.62 -8.33
CA PHE A 599 -10.88 -31.90 -6.91
C PHE A 599 -10.12 -33.21 -6.74
N THR A 600 -8.89 -33.15 -6.22
CA THR A 600 -8.02 -34.33 -6.16
C THR A 600 -8.14 -35.05 -4.82
N ASN A 601 -7.80 -34.35 -3.74
CA ASN A 601 -7.93 -34.81 -2.37
C ASN A 601 -7.80 -33.60 -1.44
N GLN A 602 -8.91 -32.99 -1.10
CA GLN A 602 -9.00 -31.82 -0.23
C GLN A 602 -10.11 -32.00 0.81
N GLU A 603 -10.01 -31.35 1.97
CA GLU A 603 -11.15 -31.32 2.92
C GLU A 603 -12.29 -30.48 2.33
N SER A 604 -11.94 -29.31 1.79
CA SER A 604 -12.80 -28.55 0.87
C SER A 604 -11.99 -27.62 -0.02
N GLY A 605 -12.56 -27.19 -1.14
CA GLY A 605 -11.95 -26.19 -2.02
C GLY A 605 -12.96 -25.58 -2.98
N GLY A 606 -12.55 -24.51 -3.67
CA GLY A 606 -13.39 -23.86 -4.67
C GLY A 606 -13.00 -22.40 -4.92
N LEU A 607 -14.00 -21.54 -5.09
CA LEU A 607 -13.84 -20.15 -5.50
C LEU A 607 -14.02 -19.18 -4.33
N VAL A 608 -13.34 -18.05 -4.40
CA VAL A 608 -13.44 -16.90 -3.49
C VAL A 608 -13.94 -15.68 -4.27
N ALA A 609 -14.79 -14.88 -3.64
CA ALA A 609 -15.29 -13.62 -4.20
C ALA A 609 -15.52 -12.55 -3.13
N ARG A 610 -15.54 -11.29 -3.58
CA ARG A 610 -15.62 -10.07 -2.78
C ARG A 610 -14.63 -10.09 -1.61
N SER A 611 -13.40 -10.50 -1.91
CA SER A 611 -12.34 -10.63 -0.92
C SER A 611 -11.76 -9.28 -0.54
N LYS A 612 -11.63 -9.04 0.77
CA LYS A 612 -10.92 -7.92 1.36
C LYS A 612 -9.85 -8.47 2.31
N GLY A 613 -8.71 -8.89 1.75
CA GLY A 613 -7.73 -9.71 2.47
C GLY A 613 -8.10 -11.20 2.46
N HIS A 614 -7.43 -12.02 3.26
CA HIS A 614 -7.52 -13.49 3.21
C HIS A 614 -8.32 -14.13 4.36
N ARG A 615 -9.09 -13.32 5.11
CA ARG A 615 -10.00 -13.77 6.18
C ARG A 615 -11.35 -13.05 6.16
N ARG A 616 -11.66 -12.29 5.10
CA ARG A 616 -12.90 -11.54 4.92
C ARG A 616 -13.38 -11.63 3.48
N TYR A 617 -14.24 -12.60 3.18
CA TYR A 617 -14.70 -12.91 1.83
C TYR A 617 -15.95 -13.80 1.82
N TYR A 618 -16.58 -13.92 0.65
CA TYR A 618 -17.48 -15.03 0.34
C TYR A 618 -16.74 -16.16 -0.38
N SER A 619 -17.17 -17.39 -0.16
CA SER A 619 -16.57 -18.57 -0.79
C SER A 619 -17.63 -19.59 -1.21
N VAL A 620 -17.30 -20.33 -2.26
CA VAL A 620 -17.97 -21.57 -2.65
C VAL A 620 -17.05 -22.72 -2.28
N LEU A 621 -17.54 -23.62 -1.42
CA LEU A 621 -16.77 -24.75 -0.92
C LEU A 621 -17.41 -26.05 -1.37
N PHE A 622 -16.65 -26.86 -2.09
CA PHE A 622 -16.96 -28.24 -2.41
C PHE A 622 -16.34 -29.12 -1.33
N GLU A 623 -17.20 -29.79 -0.58
CA GLU A 623 -16.88 -30.88 0.34
C GLU A 623 -17.30 -32.20 -0.32
N LYS A 624 -16.99 -33.33 0.32
CA LYS A 624 -17.26 -34.66 -0.23
C LYS A 624 -18.73 -34.88 -0.62
N ASP A 625 -19.68 -34.39 0.17
CA ASP A 625 -21.12 -34.65 0.01
C ASP A 625 -21.95 -33.37 -0.20
N LYS A 626 -21.31 -32.19 -0.27
CA LYS A 626 -22.01 -30.90 -0.29
C LYS A 626 -21.26 -29.82 -1.06
N VAL A 627 -22.05 -28.88 -1.60
CA VAL A 627 -21.57 -27.55 -2.02
C VAL A 627 -22.17 -26.51 -1.09
N LYS A 628 -21.35 -25.59 -0.60
CA LYS A 628 -21.74 -24.55 0.35
C LYS A 628 -21.39 -23.15 -0.16
N ILE A 629 -22.26 -22.19 0.12
CA ILE A 629 -21.93 -20.76 0.10
C ILE A 629 -21.60 -20.36 1.54
N CYS A 630 -20.39 -19.85 1.76
CA CYS A 630 -19.91 -19.47 3.07
C CYS A 630 -19.43 -18.01 3.11
N LYS A 631 -19.65 -17.34 4.24
CA LYS A 631 -19.05 -16.05 4.60
C LYS A 631 -17.93 -16.28 5.60
N LYS A 632 -16.71 -15.86 5.28
CA LYS A 632 -15.56 -15.85 6.20
C LYS A 632 -15.43 -14.44 6.79
N LYS A 633 -15.47 -14.32 8.12
CA LYS A 633 -15.16 -13.09 8.87
C LYS A 633 -14.21 -13.43 10.01
N ASP A 634 -12.93 -13.11 9.82
CA ASP A 634 -11.84 -13.44 10.72
C ASP A 634 -11.80 -14.96 10.97
N ASP A 635 -11.88 -15.43 12.22
CA ASP A 635 -11.93 -16.88 12.50
C ASP A 635 -13.29 -17.52 12.23
N ARG A 636 -14.35 -16.73 12.06
CA ARG A 636 -15.71 -17.26 11.88
C ARG A 636 -15.97 -17.61 10.43
N LEU A 637 -16.35 -18.87 10.19
CA LEU A 637 -16.92 -19.32 8.92
C LEU A 637 -18.41 -19.55 9.11
N VAL A 638 -19.24 -18.80 8.39
CA VAL A 638 -20.70 -18.86 8.46
C VAL A 638 -21.22 -19.49 7.18
N GLU A 639 -21.86 -20.66 7.28
CA GLU A 639 -22.60 -21.27 6.18
C GLU A 639 -23.88 -20.46 5.94
N LEU A 640 -24.03 -19.93 4.72
CA LEU A 640 -25.21 -19.16 4.31
C LEU A 640 -26.25 -20.06 3.63
N ALA A 641 -25.78 -21.00 2.81
CA ALA A 641 -26.61 -22.01 2.16
C ALA A 641 -25.77 -23.24 1.78
N ALA A 642 -26.42 -24.40 1.67
CA ALA A 642 -25.80 -25.64 1.26
C ALA A 642 -26.77 -26.51 0.45
N VAL A 643 -26.22 -27.36 -0.42
CA VAL A 643 -26.95 -28.37 -1.16
C VAL A 643 -26.17 -29.68 -1.18
N ASP A 644 -26.87 -30.81 -1.14
CA ASP A 644 -26.24 -32.13 -1.29
C ASP A 644 -25.66 -32.26 -2.71
N PHE A 645 -24.42 -32.74 -2.79
CA PHE A 645 -23.68 -32.88 -4.04
C PHE A 645 -22.71 -34.06 -3.94
N ASP A 646 -22.80 -35.02 -4.86
CA ASP A 646 -21.93 -36.20 -4.87
C ASP A 646 -20.64 -35.90 -5.63
N LEU A 647 -19.66 -35.33 -4.93
CA LEU A 647 -18.37 -34.95 -5.51
C LEU A 647 -17.56 -36.20 -5.90
N GLN A 648 -17.27 -36.34 -7.19
CA GLN A 648 -16.34 -37.35 -7.70
C GLN A 648 -14.94 -36.74 -7.78
N LEU A 649 -13.99 -37.35 -7.07
CA LEU A 649 -12.60 -36.94 -7.15
C LEU A 649 -12.03 -37.18 -8.55
N ASP A 650 -11.07 -36.34 -8.94
CA ASP A 650 -10.40 -36.32 -10.25
C ASP A 650 -11.34 -36.04 -11.44
N GLN A 651 -12.61 -35.71 -11.19
CA GLN A 651 -13.52 -35.18 -12.17
C GLN A 651 -13.39 -33.66 -12.27
N ARG A 652 -13.54 -33.14 -13.49
CA ARG A 652 -13.61 -31.71 -13.78
C ARG A 652 -15.05 -31.21 -13.66
N TYR A 653 -15.21 -30.05 -13.03
CA TYR A 653 -16.49 -29.36 -12.90
C TYR A 653 -16.37 -27.91 -13.38
N ASP A 654 -17.30 -27.48 -14.21
CA ASP A 654 -17.48 -26.06 -14.55
C ASP A 654 -18.20 -25.37 -13.40
N VAL A 655 -17.51 -24.49 -12.68
CA VAL A 655 -18.03 -23.80 -11.49
C VAL A 655 -18.05 -22.30 -11.71
N SER A 656 -19.21 -21.69 -11.45
CA SER A 656 -19.39 -20.23 -11.48
C SER A 656 -20.04 -19.74 -10.19
N PHE A 657 -19.53 -18.63 -9.66
CA PHE A 657 -20.07 -17.95 -8.50
C PHE A 657 -20.51 -16.54 -8.89
N HIS A 658 -21.81 -16.31 -8.92
CA HIS A 658 -22.44 -15.06 -9.32
C HIS A 658 -22.79 -14.22 -8.10
N LEU A 659 -22.37 -12.96 -8.11
CA LEU A 659 -22.62 -11.99 -7.04
C LEU A 659 -23.30 -10.77 -7.65
N LYS A 660 -24.58 -10.54 -7.33
CA LYS A 660 -25.34 -9.36 -7.79
C LYS A 660 -26.09 -8.71 -6.64
N GLY A 661 -25.68 -7.51 -6.25
CA GLY A 661 -26.14 -6.86 -5.04
C GLY A 661 -25.92 -7.76 -3.83
N GLN A 662 -27.01 -8.26 -3.25
CA GLN A 662 -27.00 -9.14 -2.07
C GLN A 662 -27.12 -10.62 -2.44
N LEU A 663 -27.51 -10.91 -3.69
CA LEU A 663 -27.77 -12.26 -4.16
C LEU A 663 -26.45 -12.95 -4.51
N LEU A 664 -26.26 -14.12 -3.92
CA LEU A 664 -25.13 -15.02 -4.13
C LEU A 664 -25.68 -16.31 -4.74
N SER A 665 -25.16 -16.76 -5.87
CA SER A 665 -25.61 -18.01 -6.49
C SER A 665 -24.48 -18.79 -7.13
N VAL A 666 -24.51 -20.11 -6.93
CA VAL A 666 -23.51 -21.05 -7.45
C VAL A 666 -24.12 -21.84 -8.58
N GLU A 667 -23.46 -21.79 -9.72
CA GLU A 667 -23.77 -22.58 -10.90
C GLU A 667 -22.71 -23.67 -11.08
N VAL A 668 -23.16 -24.90 -11.34
CA VAL A 668 -22.30 -26.03 -11.67
C VAL A 668 -22.84 -26.68 -12.94
N GLU A 669 -21.99 -26.85 -13.97
CA GLU A 669 -22.37 -27.41 -15.27
C GLU A 669 -23.59 -26.69 -15.90
N GLY A 670 -23.63 -25.36 -15.80
CA GLY A 670 -24.69 -24.54 -16.39
C GLY A 670 -26.02 -24.54 -15.60
N LYS A 671 -26.05 -25.05 -14.37
CA LYS A 671 -27.25 -25.07 -13.51
C LYS A 671 -26.98 -24.45 -12.15
N ILE A 672 -27.79 -23.48 -11.75
CA ILE A 672 -27.78 -22.95 -10.38
C ILE A 672 -28.21 -24.06 -9.41
N ILE A 673 -27.32 -24.44 -8.49
CA ILE A 673 -27.57 -25.52 -7.52
C ILE A 673 -27.82 -25.01 -6.09
N VAL A 674 -27.34 -23.82 -5.76
CA VAL A 674 -27.54 -23.19 -4.45
C VAL A 674 -27.47 -21.67 -4.55
N SER A 675 -28.29 -20.97 -3.75
CA SER A 675 -28.29 -19.51 -3.64
C SER A 675 -28.45 -19.06 -2.20
N ALA A 676 -27.96 -17.87 -1.88
CA ALA A 676 -28.06 -17.21 -0.59
C ALA A 676 -28.19 -15.68 -0.75
N GLU A 677 -28.54 -14.98 0.33
CA GLU A 677 -28.53 -13.51 0.40
C GLU A 677 -27.69 -13.05 1.60
N ASP A 678 -26.75 -12.13 1.38
CA ASP A 678 -25.97 -11.46 2.44
C ASP A 678 -25.43 -10.10 1.93
N GLN A 679 -25.14 -9.17 2.84
CA GLN A 679 -24.73 -7.80 2.52
C GLN A 679 -23.40 -7.38 3.16
N GLU A 680 -22.71 -8.27 3.88
CA GLU A 680 -21.48 -7.90 4.60
C GLU A 680 -20.38 -7.45 3.63
N TYR A 681 -20.20 -8.18 2.54
CA TYR A 681 -19.23 -7.85 1.50
C TYR A 681 -19.95 -7.44 0.23
N THR A 682 -19.87 -6.16 -0.09
CA THR A 682 -20.48 -5.57 -1.29
C THR A 682 -19.53 -5.54 -2.49
N SER A 683 -18.23 -5.59 -2.23
CA SER A 683 -17.17 -5.55 -3.25
C SER A 683 -15.87 -6.19 -2.75
N GLY A 684 -14.98 -6.56 -3.68
CA GLY A 684 -13.66 -7.11 -3.41
C GLY A 684 -13.16 -8.05 -4.50
N GLY A 685 -11.91 -8.50 -4.37
CA GLY A 685 -11.26 -9.38 -5.35
C GLY A 685 -11.86 -10.79 -5.42
N ALA A 686 -11.38 -11.57 -6.39
CA ALA A 686 -11.81 -12.93 -6.65
C ALA A 686 -10.63 -13.90 -6.67
N GLY A 687 -10.87 -15.20 -6.53
CA GLY A 687 -9.78 -16.17 -6.54
C GLY A 687 -10.20 -17.58 -6.14
N PHE A 688 -9.28 -18.27 -5.46
CA PHE A 688 -9.42 -19.66 -5.07
C PHE A 688 -9.20 -19.86 -3.57
N ILE A 689 -9.81 -20.92 -3.05
CA ILE A 689 -9.61 -21.40 -1.69
C ILE A 689 -9.41 -22.91 -1.67
N VAL A 690 -8.52 -23.36 -0.79
CA VAL A 690 -8.40 -24.75 -0.40
C VAL A 690 -8.23 -24.86 1.12
N ASN A 691 -9.06 -25.68 1.74
CA ASN A 691 -8.93 -26.11 3.13
C ASN A 691 -8.29 -27.49 3.12
N SER A 692 -6.97 -27.54 3.35
CA SER A 692 -6.09 -28.72 3.35
C SER A 692 -6.20 -29.63 2.11
N GLY A 693 -5.07 -29.98 1.51
CA GLY A 693 -5.01 -30.83 0.32
C GLY A 693 -4.88 -30.02 -0.97
N ALA A 694 -5.38 -30.56 -2.09
CA ALA A 694 -5.08 -30.00 -3.41
C ALA A 694 -6.27 -29.98 -4.39
N ILE A 695 -6.29 -28.95 -5.22
CA ILE A 695 -7.16 -28.80 -6.39
C ILE A 695 -6.33 -28.38 -7.61
N LEU A 696 -6.80 -28.70 -8.81
CA LEU A 696 -6.30 -28.10 -10.06
C LEU A 696 -7.39 -27.19 -10.62
N ALA A 697 -6.99 -26.07 -11.22
CA ALA A 697 -7.90 -25.16 -11.88
C ALA A 697 -7.47 -24.94 -13.32
N ASN A 698 -8.41 -25.14 -14.25
CA ASN A 698 -8.28 -24.78 -15.64
C ASN A 698 -9.02 -23.49 -15.92
N GLY A 699 -8.23 -22.49 -16.24
CA GLY A 699 -8.64 -21.13 -16.46
C GLY A 699 -9.11 -20.42 -15.19
N PHE A 700 -9.23 -19.11 -15.29
CA PHE A 700 -9.83 -18.26 -14.27
C PHE A 700 -10.48 -17.09 -14.98
N LYS A 701 -11.76 -16.86 -14.70
CA LYS A 701 -12.55 -15.86 -15.41
C LYS A 701 -13.31 -14.97 -14.43
N VAL A 702 -13.30 -13.67 -14.70
CA VAL A 702 -14.14 -12.66 -14.04
C VAL A 702 -14.94 -11.90 -15.09
N GLU A 703 -16.25 -11.76 -14.89
CA GLU A 703 -17.15 -11.02 -15.78
C GLU A 703 -18.10 -10.13 -14.97
N ALA A 704 -18.12 -8.83 -15.26
CA ALA A 704 -19.09 -7.91 -14.69
C ALA A 704 -20.53 -8.31 -15.04
N ILE A 705 -21.43 -8.20 -14.06
CA ILE A 705 -22.86 -8.46 -14.22
C ILE A 705 -23.57 -7.11 -14.35
N VAL A 706 -24.16 -6.85 -15.52
CA VAL A 706 -24.94 -5.63 -15.79
C VAL A 706 -26.35 -5.72 -15.19
#